data_AF-A0A3D4UD54-F1
#
_entry.id   AF-A0A3D4UD54-F1
#
_cell.length_a   1.000
_cell.length_b   1.000
_cell.length_c   1.000
_cell.angle_alpha   90.00
_cell.angle_beta   90.00
_cell.angle_gamma   90.00
#
_symmetry.space_group_name_H-M   'P 1'
#
loop_
_entity.id
_entity.type
_entity.pdbx_description
1 polymer ?
#
loop_
_entity_poly.entity_id
_entity_poly.type
_entity_poly.pdbx_seq_one_letter_code
_entity_poly.pdbx_strand_id
1 'polypeptide(L)'
;MRILFVPLILLGLLAGCGDKQTATVPASWSGTTGLLYAFPYDNQTRIAPAAPVVLQFSRPVQATSGTLADAFRIEDDGGLPVSFTATATNGGRGVYLLAAAPGLRENTRYHVSWSGLDAADGAVKPVPLTFTTRPANQGPDSLTRSDSTFRVERSLPVQTNFPFMDFSTVRLQLTQPVDTRSLVYGGSVRLEDGSGALVPARVLANRQLLSIDPVNDLQPGQPYTLKLTPDLLSTQGQALVPGAYASLALRPKNSAPRETIALEVPSTAVASPLTGKIINNVPITSRLLGNDSASQQGGNLYAELAFVPNYPEATPLRVPRGNLLNGSSVDVQIVGRVPAGLNTGAISVSIVSDATGYMTANPYSTAVDAPRLVYLTMDAAMSSSTPSANGAFNQNLLHIDLVGTAIVKNGRLVMDAVGVAELDVLGLDQAAGVLSFHLEGYADQTLAPTRPVDLTPPALQSWLPGNESLRTRPGDPVILTFTEPLDPQSVTSSSVLLSKDGVSAPFDLRTDGSSVVIRPQQPLAHNADYRVQFTAGLTDLAGNPVTPASLDFRLPDLASPGSRSPIVLASYPGYPCVTTGRNVADSQQGRCVGGKAGDDILPLPTLPTERLIQVQFTQSLDAASVQLGTVCASGSFRVERMSAGGSCLGAVPGRLEVGSQSLRFVPDQPWTVGELYRYTLVSNGNSQSSVATCDGSQAICGSNGLPLQTQTLSQTPAGAPTATGGGTPMEIWFRGGTAADTVLQRLRGLPATDVNANFEHDTGEAGAVDTGGGVFVARNGGHIITTGQSGLVTGSNIGCPVGSTCPGQQFLYLSSTLDAEVAGYDETAGGVRVLIQPTQLIASSVTVYATSSFGNIVSPTGLQVMRARYAVNPANGQRELPITAYIKDSAGQPQLMATLDLYLDLPTLAPSLIGIPINHDLYSYPLSVAVSGPVQFLPDGRMLAVLTNTADVNLTVSLTAASVLPGGTISLRIPAGTLQMEGVSAPIKQ
;
A
#
# COMPACT_ATOMS: atom_id res chain seq x y z
N MET A 1 -34.36 -10.40 -62.65
CA MET A 1 -35.09 -9.12 -62.54
C MET A 1 -36.12 -9.25 -61.43
N ARG A 2 -36.12 -8.28 -60.49
CA ARG A 2 -36.81 -8.23 -59.18
C ARG A 2 -36.13 -9.00 -58.03
N ILE A 3 -35.15 -8.32 -57.42
CA ILE A 3 -34.63 -8.57 -56.06
C ILE A 3 -35.27 -7.51 -55.15
N LEU A 4 -35.86 -7.96 -54.05
CA LEU A 4 -36.62 -7.16 -53.07
C LEU A 4 -35.64 -6.37 -52.18
N PHE A 5 -35.83 -5.05 -52.11
CA PHE A 5 -35.19 -4.12 -51.18
C PHE A 5 -36.05 -4.01 -49.90
N VAL A 6 -35.53 -4.42 -48.75
CA VAL A 6 -35.85 -3.93 -47.39
C VAL A 6 -34.59 -4.23 -46.56
N PRO A 7 -33.86 -3.22 -46.00
CA PRO A 7 -34.33 -2.43 -44.86
C PRO A 7 -33.89 -0.95 -44.87
N LEU A 8 -34.86 -0.02 -44.88
CA LEU A 8 -34.61 1.43 -44.73
C LEU A 8 -35.18 2.02 -43.42
N ILE A 9 -35.75 1.20 -42.53
CA ILE A 9 -36.54 1.69 -41.39
C ILE A 9 -35.75 1.72 -40.05
N LEU A 10 -34.60 1.04 -39.93
CA LEU A 10 -33.76 1.14 -38.72
C LEU A 10 -32.83 2.36 -38.68
N LEU A 11 -32.67 3.09 -39.80
CA LEU A 11 -31.72 4.21 -39.91
C LEU A 11 -32.22 5.52 -39.28
N GLY A 12 -33.53 5.67 -39.02
CA GLY A 12 -34.10 6.88 -38.39
C GLY A 12 -33.90 7.00 -36.89
N LEU A 13 -33.43 5.94 -36.22
CA LEU A 13 -33.40 5.84 -34.76
C LEU A 13 -32.13 6.41 -34.10
N LEU A 14 -31.07 6.63 -34.87
CA LEU A 14 -29.82 7.25 -34.39
C LEU A 14 -29.34 8.43 -35.26
N ALA A 15 -29.99 8.70 -36.40
CA ALA A 15 -29.70 9.84 -37.29
C ALA A 15 -30.65 11.03 -37.06
N GLY A 16 -31.24 11.14 -35.86
CA GLY A 16 -32.37 12.03 -35.56
C GLY A 16 -32.08 13.14 -34.56
N CYS A 17 -30.85 13.68 -34.49
CA CYS A 17 -30.64 14.98 -33.84
C CYS A 17 -30.98 16.07 -34.86
N GLY A 18 -32.27 16.34 -35.08
CA GLY A 18 -32.66 17.44 -35.98
C GLY A 18 -34.13 17.62 -36.26
N ASP A 19 -34.97 16.58 -36.21
CA ASP A 19 -36.41 16.78 -36.36
C ASP A 19 -37.24 15.67 -35.73
N LYS A 20 -38.38 16.08 -35.18
CA LYS A 20 -39.34 15.31 -34.38
C LYS A 20 -39.73 13.97 -35.04
N GLN A 21 -39.02 12.88 -34.70
CA GLN A 21 -39.56 11.53 -34.83
C GLN A 21 -39.41 10.77 -33.51
N THR A 22 -40.53 10.61 -32.82
CA THR A 22 -40.69 9.74 -31.65
C THR A 22 -40.58 8.28 -32.08
N ALA A 23 -39.40 7.71 -31.98
CA ALA A 23 -39.26 6.28 -32.10
C ALA A 23 -39.84 5.59 -30.86
N THR A 24 -40.98 4.94 -31.03
CA THR A 24 -41.66 4.18 -29.98
C THR A 24 -41.08 2.77 -29.96
N VAL A 25 -40.29 2.45 -28.94
CA VAL A 25 -39.93 1.06 -28.65
C VAL A 25 -41.17 0.38 -28.05
N PRO A 26 -41.60 -0.79 -28.55
CA PRO A 26 -42.76 -1.49 -28.00
C PRO A 26 -42.58 -1.81 -26.52
N ALA A 27 -43.68 -1.76 -25.75
CA ALA A 27 -43.69 -2.02 -24.31
C ALA A 27 -43.30 -3.47 -23.92
N SER A 28 -43.15 -4.36 -24.90
CA SER A 28 -42.81 -5.77 -24.71
C SER A 28 -41.89 -6.27 -25.83
N TRP A 29 -40.83 -6.96 -25.43
CA TRP A 29 -39.87 -7.64 -26.30
C TRP A 29 -40.52 -8.77 -27.11
N SER A 30 -40.29 -8.82 -28.42
CA SER A 30 -40.89 -9.80 -29.33
C SER A 30 -40.09 -11.11 -29.49
N GLY A 31 -38.97 -11.28 -28.77
CA GLY A 31 -38.07 -12.45 -28.87
C GLY A 31 -38.41 -13.62 -27.93
N THR A 32 -37.77 -14.78 -28.15
CA THR A 32 -37.75 -15.93 -27.21
C THR A 32 -36.91 -15.60 -25.97
N THR A 33 -37.16 -16.27 -24.85
CA THR A 33 -36.34 -16.02 -23.64
C THR A 33 -34.90 -16.44 -23.84
N GLY A 34 -33.98 -15.55 -23.48
CA GLY A 34 -32.55 -15.78 -23.52
C GLY A 34 -31.77 -14.71 -22.77
N LEU A 35 -30.45 -14.92 -22.70
CA LEU A 35 -29.51 -13.95 -22.17
C LEU A 35 -29.46 -12.70 -23.09
N LEU A 36 -29.25 -11.53 -22.51
CA LEU A 36 -29.09 -10.26 -23.20
C LEU A 36 -27.78 -9.56 -22.84
N TYR A 37 -27.24 -9.83 -21.66
CA TYR A 37 -26.04 -9.21 -21.15
C TYR A 37 -25.37 -10.13 -20.13
N ALA A 38 -24.05 -10.15 -20.15
CA ALA A 38 -23.22 -10.78 -19.13
C ALA A 38 -22.04 -9.87 -18.78
N PHE A 39 -21.73 -9.79 -17.49
CA PHE A 39 -20.47 -9.28 -16.95
C PHE A 39 -19.94 -10.26 -15.91
N PRO A 40 -18.68 -10.71 -15.99
CA PRO A 40 -17.81 -10.57 -17.16
C PRO A 40 -18.45 -11.16 -18.43
N TYR A 41 -18.09 -10.64 -19.61
CA TYR A 41 -18.53 -11.23 -20.88
C TYR A 41 -17.66 -12.45 -21.24
N ASP A 42 -18.10 -13.24 -22.22
CA ASP A 42 -17.38 -14.48 -22.57
C ASP A 42 -15.97 -14.23 -23.10
N ASN A 43 -15.01 -14.98 -22.54
CA ASN A 43 -13.56 -14.84 -22.70
C ASN A 43 -12.99 -13.49 -22.23
N GLN A 44 -13.69 -12.75 -21.36
CA GLN A 44 -13.11 -11.56 -20.74
C GLN A 44 -11.96 -11.96 -19.81
N THR A 45 -10.84 -11.26 -19.90
CA THR A 45 -9.62 -11.53 -19.12
C THR A 45 -9.30 -10.36 -18.22
N ARG A 46 -8.48 -10.61 -17.20
CA ARG A 46 -8.00 -9.62 -16.22
C ARG A 46 -9.10 -8.91 -15.44
N ILE A 47 -10.14 -9.66 -15.11
CA ILE A 47 -11.19 -9.19 -14.21
C ILE A 47 -10.67 -9.17 -12.77
N ALA A 48 -11.05 -8.15 -12.00
CA ALA A 48 -10.79 -8.11 -10.56
C ALA A 48 -11.42 -9.35 -9.87
N PRO A 49 -10.74 -10.04 -8.94
CA PRO A 49 -11.35 -11.19 -8.25
C PRO A 49 -12.55 -10.83 -7.37
N ALA A 50 -12.71 -9.55 -7.03
CA ALA A 50 -13.90 -9.02 -6.38
C ALA A 50 -15.11 -8.82 -7.33
N ALA A 51 -14.94 -9.07 -8.63
CA ALA A 51 -16.00 -8.87 -9.61
C ALA A 51 -17.17 -9.85 -9.39
N PRO A 52 -18.41 -9.35 -9.45
CA PRO A 52 -19.59 -10.20 -9.48
C PRO A 52 -19.78 -10.81 -10.88
N VAL A 53 -20.58 -11.86 -10.97
CA VAL A 53 -21.20 -12.27 -12.23
C VAL A 53 -22.60 -11.67 -12.31
N VAL A 54 -22.85 -10.87 -13.34
CA VAL A 54 -24.10 -10.17 -13.59
C VAL A 54 -24.67 -10.65 -14.92
N LEU A 55 -25.88 -11.20 -14.89
CA LEU A 55 -26.58 -11.70 -16.06
C LEU A 55 -27.91 -10.96 -16.22
N GLN A 56 -28.26 -10.58 -17.43
CA GLN A 56 -29.58 -10.02 -17.74
C GLN A 56 -30.27 -10.85 -18.81
N PHE A 57 -31.54 -11.14 -18.61
CA PHE A 57 -32.39 -11.95 -19.47
C PHE A 57 -33.55 -11.11 -20.05
N SER A 58 -34.09 -11.54 -21.18
CA SER A 58 -35.20 -10.85 -21.84
C SER A 58 -36.53 -10.95 -21.08
N ARG A 59 -36.68 -11.96 -20.20
CA ARG A 59 -37.84 -12.16 -19.32
C ARG A 59 -37.41 -12.50 -17.89
N PRO A 60 -38.30 -12.34 -16.89
CA PRO A 60 -38.01 -12.78 -15.53
C PRO A 60 -37.70 -14.28 -15.49
N VAL A 61 -36.64 -14.65 -14.77
CA VAL A 61 -36.19 -16.04 -14.62
C VAL A 61 -36.36 -16.53 -13.20
N GLN A 62 -36.59 -17.84 -13.05
CA GLN A 62 -36.72 -18.53 -11.77
C GLN A 62 -36.10 -19.92 -11.84
N ALA A 63 -35.69 -20.45 -10.69
CA ALA A 63 -35.23 -21.83 -10.61
C ALA A 63 -36.41 -22.81 -10.74
N THR A 64 -36.22 -23.88 -11.50
CA THR A 64 -37.16 -25.00 -11.65
C THR A 64 -37.42 -25.73 -10.32
N SER A 65 -36.41 -25.75 -9.44
CA SER A 65 -36.51 -26.29 -8.08
C SER A 65 -35.48 -25.59 -7.17
N GLY A 66 -35.82 -25.44 -5.90
CA GLY A 66 -34.93 -24.80 -4.92
C GLY A 66 -34.84 -23.28 -5.07
N THR A 67 -33.67 -22.75 -4.76
CA THR A 67 -33.34 -21.32 -4.82
C THR A 67 -32.71 -20.95 -6.16
N LEU A 68 -32.64 -19.65 -6.46
CA LEU A 68 -31.94 -19.18 -7.66
C LEU A 68 -30.47 -19.61 -7.68
N ALA A 69 -29.80 -19.69 -6.52
CA ALA A 69 -28.41 -20.13 -6.43
C ALA A 69 -28.22 -21.59 -6.89
N ASP A 70 -29.21 -22.46 -6.66
CA ASP A 70 -29.14 -23.88 -7.03
C ASP A 70 -29.07 -24.08 -8.55
N ALA A 71 -29.59 -23.11 -9.32
CA ALA A 71 -29.59 -23.15 -10.79
C ALA A 71 -28.23 -22.79 -11.43
N PHE A 72 -27.31 -22.14 -10.70
CA PHE A 72 -26.02 -21.67 -11.25
C PHE A 72 -24.83 -22.45 -10.69
N ARG A 73 -23.74 -22.50 -11.46
CA ARG A 73 -22.41 -22.97 -11.03
C ARG A 73 -21.35 -22.01 -11.52
N ILE A 74 -20.36 -21.75 -10.67
CA ILE A 74 -19.12 -21.07 -11.01
C ILE A 74 -18.00 -22.04 -10.63
N GLU A 75 -17.21 -22.48 -11.60
CA GLU A 75 -16.15 -23.48 -11.42
C GLU A 75 -14.86 -23.00 -12.09
N ASP A 76 -13.70 -23.32 -11.52
CA ASP A 76 -12.42 -23.09 -12.20
C ASP A 76 -12.16 -24.16 -13.29
N ASP A 77 -11.07 -24.01 -14.05
CA ASP A 77 -10.63 -25.02 -15.04
C ASP A 77 -10.35 -26.42 -14.42
N GLY A 78 -10.15 -26.50 -13.11
CA GLY A 78 -9.96 -27.75 -12.35
C GLY A 78 -11.26 -28.38 -11.85
N GLY A 79 -12.41 -27.75 -12.10
CA GLY A 79 -13.72 -28.18 -11.61
C GLY A 79 -13.98 -27.86 -10.13
N LEU A 80 -13.17 -27.02 -9.49
CA LEU A 80 -13.40 -26.56 -8.12
C LEU A 80 -14.51 -25.51 -8.09
N PRO A 81 -15.62 -25.74 -7.35
CA PRO A 81 -16.72 -24.79 -7.29
C PRO A 81 -16.40 -23.58 -6.42
N VAL A 82 -16.91 -22.42 -6.82
CA VAL A 82 -16.91 -21.19 -6.05
C VAL A 82 -18.24 -21.07 -5.31
N SER A 83 -18.19 -20.82 -3.99
CA SER A 83 -19.39 -20.49 -3.22
C SER A 83 -19.82 -19.06 -3.52
N PHE A 84 -21.12 -18.80 -3.69
CA PHE A 84 -21.64 -17.46 -3.99
C PHE A 84 -23.05 -17.26 -3.43
N THR A 85 -23.44 -15.99 -3.33
CA THR A 85 -24.85 -15.59 -3.12
C THR A 85 -25.47 -15.20 -4.45
N ALA A 86 -26.73 -15.56 -4.69
CA ALA A 86 -27.49 -15.17 -5.89
C ALA A 86 -28.65 -14.24 -5.52
N THR A 87 -28.76 -13.10 -6.20
CA THR A 87 -29.84 -12.12 -6.01
C THR A 87 -30.53 -11.82 -7.33
N ALA A 88 -31.86 -11.87 -7.35
CA ALA A 88 -32.65 -11.44 -8.50
C ALA A 88 -32.73 -9.90 -8.53
N THR A 89 -32.50 -9.30 -9.70
CA THR A 89 -32.55 -7.85 -9.92
C THR A 89 -33.57 -7.52 -11.01
N ASN A 90 -33.96 -6.24 -11.12
CA ASN A 90 -34.81 -5.74 -12.22
C ASN A 90 -36.09 -6.56 -12.45
N GLY A 91 -36.85 -6.80 -11.37
CA GLY A 91 -38.10 -7.56 -11.44
C GLY A 91 -37.91 -9.03 -11.86
N GLY A 92 -36.77 -9.63 -11.53
CA GLY A 92 -36.42 -11.02 -11.87
C GLY A 92 -35.75 -11.20 -13.23
N ARG A 93 -35.56 -10.12 -14.00
CA ARG A 93 -34.86 -10.19 -15.30
C ARG A 93 -33.35 -10.21 -15.18
N GLY A 94 -32.80 -9.76 -14.06
CA GLY A 94 -31.37 -9.81 -13.79
C GLY A 94 -31.01 -10.79 -12.69
N VAL A 95 -29.80 -11.32 -12.75
CA VAL A 95 -29.22 -12.21 -11.75
C VAL A 95 -27.84 -11.67 -11.39
N TYR A 96 -27.63 -11.41 -10.10
CA TYR A 96 -26.38 -10.93 -9.53
C TYR A 96 -25.79 -12.02 -8.64
N LEU A 97 -24.65 -12.59 -9.04
CA LEU A 97 -23.91 -13.60 -8.30
C LEU A 97 -22.65 -12.95 -7.71
N LEU A 98 -22.49 -13.05 -6.39
CA LEU A 98 -21.31 -12.53 -5.68
C LEU A 98 -20.61 -13.67 -4.96
N ALA A 99 -19.33 -13.87 -5.26
CA ALA A 99 -18.53 -14.90 -4.62
C ALA A 99 -18.44 -14.65 -3.10
N ALA A 100 -18.67 -15.69 -2.31
CA ALA A 100 -18.48 -15.70 -0.87
C ALA A 100 -17.01 -15.97 -0.53
N ALA A 101 -16.55 -15.54 0.64
CA ALA A 101 -15.17 -15.76 1.10
C ALA A 101 -14.78 -17.26 0.99
N PRO A 102 -13.60 -17.59 0.41
CA PRO A 102 -12.47 -16.69 0.11
C PRO A 102 -12.56 -15.89 -1.21
N GLY A 103 -13.66 -15.99 -1.96
CA GLY A 103 -13.88 -15.27 -3.21
C GLY A 103 -13.28 -15.96 -4.44
N LEU A 104 -13.20 -15.23 -5.56
CA LEU A 104 -12.46 -15.70 -6.73
C LEU A 104 -10.96 -15.61 -6.43
N ARG A 105 -10.20 -16.62 -6.84
CA ARG A 105 -8.73 -16.60 -6.80
C ARG A 105 -8.17 -15.77 -7.95
N GLU A 106 -7.03 -15.14 -7.70
CA GLU A 106 -6.22 -14.41 -8.67
C GLU A 106 -5.69 -15.34 -9.77
N ASN A 107 -5.42 -14.81 -10.96
CA ASN A 107 -4.86 -15.48 -12.13
C ASN A 107 -5.53 -16.82 -12.46
N THR A 108 -6.85 -16.89 -12.32
CA THR A 108 -7.62 -18.13 -12.45
C THR A 108 -8.72 -17.96 -13.48
N ARG A 109 -8.87 -18.96 -14.36
CA ARG A 109 -9.97 -19.04 -15.32
C ARG A 109 -11.18 -19.73 -14.69
N TYR A 110 -12.36 -19.14 -14.90
CA TYR A 110 -13.64 -19.63 -14.42
C TYR A 110 -14.65 -19.83 -15.55
N HIS A 111 -15.56 -20.76 -15.32
CA HIS A 111 -16.72 -21.09 -16.15
C HIS A 111 -17.99 -20.81 -15.35
N VAL A 112 -18.93 -20.09 -15.95
CA VAL A 112 -20.27 -19.92 -15.41
C VAL A 112 -21.22 -20.78 -16.23
N SER A 113 -22.01 -21.60 -15.54
CA SER A 113 -23.05 -22.41 -16.17
C SER A 113 -24.34 -22.37 -15.37
N TRP A 114 -25.45 -22.70 -16.03
CA TRP A 114 -26.73 -22.87 -15.35
C TRP A 114 -27.53 -24.04 -15.92
N SER A 115 -28.34 -24.63 -15.06
CA SER A 115 -29.27 -25.71 -15.39
C SER A 115 -30.56 -25.53 -14.59
N GLY A 116 -31.70 -25.93 -15.16
CA GLY A 116 -32.99 -25.81 -14.47
C GLY A 116 -33.40 -24.36 -14.20
N LEU A 117 -33.13 -23.45 -15.15
CA LEU A 117 -33.60 -22.06 -15.12
C LEU A 117 -34.76 -21.91 -16.11
N ASP A 118 -35.91 -21.44 -15.65
CA ASP A 118 -37.13 -21.27 -16.46
C ASP A 118 -37.56 -19.81 -16.52
N ALA A 119 -38.23 -19.44 -17.61
CA ALA A 119 -39.02 -18.23 -17.73
C ALA A 119 -40.44 -18.56 -18.23
N ALA A 120 -41.27 -17.53 -18.40
CA ALA A 120 -42.68 -17.67 -18.76
C ALA A 120 -42.97 -18.45 -20.06
N ASP A 121 -42.02 -18.53 -20.99
CA ASP A 121 -42.09 -19.22 -22.29
C ASP A 121 -41.22 -20.50 -22.36
N GLY A 122 -40.65 -20.96 -21.24
CA GLY A 122 -39.94 -22.23 -21.11
C GLY A 122 -38.52 -22.12 -20.55
N ALA A 123 -37.76 -23.20 -20.70
CA ALA A 123 -36.40 -23.32 -20.17
C ALA A 123 -35.41 -22.36 -20.87
N VAL A 124 -34.58 -21.68 -20.07
CA VAL A 124 -33.55 -20.75 -20.52
C VAL A 124 -32.31 -21.54 -20.92
N LYS A 125 -31.95 -21.47 -22.20
CA LYS A 125 -30.77 -22.18 -22.72
C LYS A 125 -29.47 -21.59 -22.16
N PRO A 126 -28.53 -22.42 -21.68
CA PRO A 126 -27.20 -21.96 -21.29
C PRO A 126 -26.38 -21.51 -22.48
N VAL A 127 -25.54 -20.50 -22.28
CA VAL A 127 -24.50 -20.09 -23.22
C VAL A 127 -23.12 -20.23 -22.57
N PRO A 128 -22.05 -20.48 -23.36
CA PRO A 128 -20.70 -20.47 -22.82
C PRO A 128 -20.38 -19.10 -22.20
N LEU A 129 -19.90 -19.11 -20.97
CA LEU A 129 -19.44 -17.91 -20.29
C LEU A 129 -18.20 -18.23 -19.49
N THR A 130 -17.04 -17.85 -20.04
CA THR A 130 -15.74 -18.03 -19.39
C THR A 130 -15.08 -16.69 -19.14
N PHE A 131 -14.33 -16.56 -18.05
CA PHE A 131 -13.54 -15.36 -17.78
C PHE A 131 -12.29 -15.70 -16.95
N THR A 132 -11.29 -14.82 -16.98
CA THR A 132 -10.05 -14.99 -16.23
C THR A 132 -9.82 -13.80 -15.31
N THR A 133 -9.54 -14.06 -14.04
CA THR A 133 -9.15 -13.02 -13.09
C THR A 133 -7.72 -12.53 -13.35
N ARG A 134 -7.42 -11.27 -13.03
CA ARG A 134 -6.06 -10.72 -13.14
C ARG A 134 -5.10 -11.39 -12.15
N PRO A 135 -3.77 -11.24 -12.29
CA PRO A 135 -2.82 -11.56 -11.23
C PRO A 135 -2.95 -10.62 -10.03
N ALA A 136 -2.47 -11.06 -8.86
CA ALA A 136 -2.46 -10.29 -7.62
C ALA A 136 -1.69 -8.97 -7.77
N ASN A 137 -2.13 -7.94 -7.04
CA ASN A 137 -1.50 -6.62 -7.07
C ASN A 137 -0.20 -6.53 -6.28
N GLN A 138 0.00 -7.43 -5.29
CA GLN A 138 1.17 -7.48 -4.43
C GLN A 138 1.37 -8.90 -3.86
N GLY A 139 2.54 -9.14 -3.28
CA GLY A 139 2.90 -10.43 -2.66
C GLY A 139 4.00 -11.18 -3.43
N PRO A 140 4.05 -12.52 -3.30
CA PRO A 140 5.01 -13.38 -4.00
C PRO A 140 4.96 -13.20 -5.52
N ASP A 141 6.11 -13.33 -6.19
CA ASP A 141 6.22 -13.00 -7.62
C ASP A 141 5.31 -13.83 -8.53
N SER A 142 5.11 -15.10 -8.20
CA SER A 142 4.20 -16.00 -8.91
C SER A 142 2.73 -15.58 -8.84
N LEU A 143 2.31 -14.88 -7.79
CA LEU A 143 0.94 -14.35 -7.69
C LEU A 143 0.79 -13.05 -8.48
N THR A 144 1.87 -12.27 -8.62
CA THR A 144 1.84 -10.95 -9.27
C THR A 144 2.16 -10.98 -10.77
N ARG A 145 2.21 -12.15 -11.40
CA ARG A 145 2.49 -12.32 -12.84
C ARG A 145 1.56 -13.33 -13.49
N SER A 146 1.26 -13.14 -14.77
CA SER A 146 0.56 -14.15 -15.58
C SER A 146 1.51 -15.07 -16.35
N ASP A 147 2.77 -14.66 -16.57
CA ASP A 147 3.79 -15.43 -17.31
C ASP A 147 5.19 -15.18 -16.71
N SER A 148 6.08 -16.17 -16.81
CA SER A 148 7.49 -16.05 -16.41
C SER A 148 8.33 -15.18 -17.32
N THR A 149 7.88 -14.94 -18.56
CA THR A 149 8.51 -14.06 -19.53
C THR A 149 7.84 -12.69 -19.48
N PHE A 150 8.61 -11.61 -19.34
CA PHE A 150 8.07 -10.26 -19.43
C PHE A 150 7.75 -9.90 -20.89
N ARG A 151 6.47 -9.81 -21.23
CA ARG A 151 5.98 -9.53 -22.59
C ARG A 151 4.62 -8.85 -22.55
N VAL A 152 4.19 -8.31 -23.69
CA VAL A 152 2.80 -7.88 -23.85
C VAL A 152 1.90 -9.11 -23.98
N GLU A 153 0.87 -9.18 -23.16
CA GLU A 153 -0.16 -10.21 -23.16
C GLU A 153 -1.35 -9.83 -24.05
N ARG A 154 -1.75 -8.55 -23.99
CA ARG A 154 -2.90 -8.03 -24.74
C ARG A 154 -2.69 -6.56 -25.10
N SER A 155 -3.22 -6.15 -26.27
CA SER A 155 -3.34 -4.74 -26.64
C SER A 155 -4.75 -4.36 -27.07
N LEU A 156 -5.25 -3.26 -26.52
CA LEU A 156 -6.54 -2.66 -26.83
C LEU A 156 -6.36 -1.33 -27.56
N PRO A 157 -7.16 -1.03 -28.59
CA PRO A 157 -8.13 -1.91 -29.27
C PRO A 157 -7.49 -2.86 -30.29
N VAL A 158 -6.16 -2.83 -30.45
CA VAL A 158 -5.44 -3.42 -31.60
C VAL A 158 -5.69 -4.93 -31.79
N GLN A 159 -5.93 -5.69 -30.72
CA GLN A 159 -6.12 -7.14 -30.77
C GLN A 159 -7.54 -7.62 -30.46
N THR A 160 -8.54 -6.74 -30.40
CA THR A 160 -9.89 -7.09 -29.86
C THR A 160 -11.03 -7.09 -30.87
N ASN A 161 -10.79 -7.32 -32.16
CA ASN A 161 -11.79 -7.18 -33.25
C ASN A 161 -12.40 -5.78 -33.39
N PHE A 162 -12.08 -4.85 -32.48
CA PHE A 162 -12.48 -3.46 -32.56
C PHE A 162 -11.55 -2.68 -33.49
N PRO A 163 -12.07 -1.74 -34.30
CA PRO A 163 -11.24 -0.95 -35.19
C PRO A 163 -10.35 0.02 -34.41
N PHE A 164 -9.06 0.05 -34.71
CA PHE A 164 -8.16 1.11 -34.25
C PHE A 164 -8.50 2.43 -34.97
N MET A 165 -8.85 3.45 -34.20
CA MET A 165 -9.34 4.75 -34.68
C MET A 165 -8.26 5.82 -34.55
N ASP A 166 -8.45 6.94 -35.24
CA ASP A 166 -7.64 8.15 -35.11
C ASP A 166 -7.50 8.68 -33.67
N PHE A 167 -8.56 8.57 -32.85
CA PHE A 167 -8.54 8.98 -31.45
C PHE A 167 -8.10 7.87 -30.46
N SER A 168 -7.73 6.68 -30.94
CA SER A 168 -7.52 5.53 -30.04
C SER A 168 -6.27 5.69 -29.17
N THR A 169 -6.45 5.63 -27.86
CA THR A 169 -5.37 5.34 -26.92
C THR A 169 -4.98 3.86 -27.04
N VAL A 170 -3.68 3.56 -27.16
CA VAL A 170 -3.18 2.18 -27.14
C VAL A 170 -2.98 1.75 -25.70
N ARG A 171 -3.69 0.70 -25.27
CA ARG A 171 -3.56 0.13 -23.92
C ARG A 171 -2.92 -1.25 -24.00
N LEU A 172 -1.86 -1.45 -23.24
CA LEU A 172 -1.07 -2.68 -23.19
C LEU A 172 -1.19 -3.30 -21.80
N GLN A 173 -1.51 -4.59 -21.77
CA GLN A 173 -1.48 -5.41 -20.57
C GLN A 173 -0.25 -6.31 -20.66
N LEU A 174 0.64 -6.17 -19.68
CA LEU A 174 1.93 -6.86 -19.60
C LEU A 174 1.82 -8.07 -18.67
N THR A 175 2.62 -9.10 -18.92
CA THR A 175 2.61 -10.33 -18.10
C THR A 175 3.18 -10.13 -16.69
N GLN A 176 3.93 -9.06 -16.45
CA GLN A 176 4.57 -8.74 -15.17
C GLN A 176 4.48 -7.23 -14.88
N PRO A 177 4.58 -6.80 -13.61
CA PRO A 177 4.59 -5.39 -13.27
C PRO A 177 5.80 -4.67 -13.88
N VAL A 178 5.58 -3.48 -14.43
CA VAL A 178 6.61 -2.67 -15.09
C VAL A 178 7.43 -1.89 -14.07
N ASP A 179 8.76 -1.85 -14.24
CA ASP A 179 9.60 -0.89 -13.53
C ASP A 179 9.49 0.46 -14.24
N THR A 180 8.76 1.40 -13.65
CA THR A 180 8.51 2.71 -14.26
C THR A 180 9.78 3.54 -14.45
N ARG A 181 10.91 3.21 -13.79
CA ARG A 181 12.21 3.88 -14.03
C ARG A 181 12.78 3.54 -15.40
N SER A 182 12.42 2.38 -15.93
CA SER A 182 12.81 1.93 -17.26
C SER A 182 11.87 2.46 -18.36
N LEU A 183 10.72 3.02 -17.98
CA LEU A 183 9.69 3.52 -18.89
C LEU A 183 10.04 4.94 -19.36
N VAL A 184 10.78 5.02 -20.45
CA VAL A 184 11.13 6.27 -21.14
C VAL A 184 10.38 6.37 -22.46
N TYR A 185 9.49 7.36 -22.60
CA TYR A 185 8.84 7.65 -23.88
C TYR A 185 9.83 8.26 -24.87
N GLY A 186 9.86 7.75 -26.11
CA GLY A 186 10.92 8.04 -27.08
C GLY A 186 12.13 7.10 -26.98
N GLY A 187 12.28 6.39 -25.86
CA GLY A 187 13.28 5.35 -25.63
C GLY A 187 12.65 3.96 -25.66
N SER A 188 12.37 3.43 -24.46
CA SER A 188 11.77 2.11 -24.24
C SER A 188 10.40 1.90 -24.91
N VAL A 189 9.62 2.98 -25.10
CA VAL A 189 8.29 2.99 -25.72
C VAL A 189 8.21 4.15 -26.70
N ARG A 190 7.81 3.88 -27.94
CA ARG A 190 7.78 4.88 -29.03
C ARG A 190 6.54 4.68 -29.89
N LEU A 191 5.80 5.76 -30.16
CA LEU A 191 4.84 5.80 -31.27
C LEU A 191 5.42 6.70 -32.36
N GLU A 192 5.65 6.16 -33.54
CA GLU A 192 6.26 6.86 -34.67
C GLU A 192 5.26 7.00 -35.83
N ASP A 193 5.33 8.11 -36.55
CA ASP A 193 4.57 8.29 -37.79
C ASP A 193 5.24 7.59 -38.99
N GLY A 194 4.65 7.75 -40.18
CA GLY A 194 5.15 7.14 -41.41
C GLY A 194 6.54 7.61 -41.86
N SER A 195 7.05 8.72 -41.30
CA SER A 195 8.41 9.22 -41.54
C SER A 195 9.42 8.73 -40.50
N GLY A 196 8.95 8.04 -39.45
CA GLY A 196 9.75 7.64 -38.29
C GLY A 196 9.88 8.73 -37.23
N ALA A 197 9.14 9.84 -37.34
CA ALA A 197 9.15 10.89 -36.33
C ALA A 197 8.31 10.47 -35.12
N LEU A 198 8.79 10.80 -33.91
CA LEU A 198 8.08 10.51 -32.66
C LEU A 198 6.80 11.33 -32.59
N VAL A 199 5.66 10.66 -32.44
CA VAL A 199 4.36 11.27 -32.19
C VAL A 199 4.31 11.69 -30.72
N PRO A 200 3.93 12.92 -30.35
CA PRO A 200 3.71 13.25 -28.95
C PRO A 200 2.58 12.40 -28.34
N ALA A 201 2.85 11.71 -27.23
CA ALA A 201 1.85 10.94 -26.50
C ALA A 201 2.06 11.01 -24.97
N ARG A 202 0.96 10.94 -24.24
CA ARG A 202 0.95 10.75 -22.78
C ARG A 202 1.10 9.27 -22.50
N VAL A 203 2.00 8.95 -21.57
CA VAL A 203 2.25 7.57 -21.17
C VAL A 203 1.93 7.41 -19.70
N LEU A 204 1.00 6.51 -19.40
CA LEU A 204 0.59 6.18 -18.04
C LEU A 204 0.95 4.72 -17.77
N ALA A 205 1.52 4.43 -16.61
CA ALA A 205 1.82 3.08 -16.20
C ALA A 205 1.51 2.86 -14.73
N ASN A 206 0.90 1.71 -14.44
CA ASN A 206 0.69 1.23 -13.08
C ASN A 206 0.65 -0.30 -13.11
N ARG A 207 1.45 -0.95 -12.25
CA ARG A 207 1.57 -2.42 -12.20
C ARG A 207 1.85 -3.00 -13.59
N GLN A 208 0.96 -3.84 -14.11
CA GLN A 208 1.08 -4.54 -15.38
C GLN A 208 0.42 -3.77 -16.55
N LEU A 209 -0.02 -2.53 -16.31
CA LEU A 209 -0.84 -1.76 -17.24
C LEU A 209 -0.05 -0.57 -17.78
N LEU A 210 -0.11 -0.37 -19.09
CA LEU A 210 0.52 0.74 -19.80
C LEU A 210 -0.49 1.33 -20.79
N SER A 211 -0.65 2.65 -20.79
CA SER A 211 -1.49 3.39 -21.74
C SER A 211 -0.63 4.40 -22.50
N ILE A 212 -0.77 4.45 -23.82
CA ILE A 212 -0.13 5.40 -24.73
C ILE A 212 -1.24 6.19 -25.43
N ASP A 213 -1.45 7.43 -25.01
CA ASP A 213 -2.50 8.32 -25.51
C ASP A 213 -1.91 9.44 -26.37
N PRO A 214 -2.10 9.43 -27.71
CA PRO A 214 -1.65 10.52 -28.57
C PRO A 214 -2.17 11.89 -28.10
N VAL A 215 -1.31 12.91 -28.13
CA VAL A 215 -1.73 14.28 -27.73
C VAL A 215 -2.79 14.80 -28.69
N ASN A 216 -2.62 14.53 -29.98
CA ASN A 216 -3.58 14.89 -31.02
C ASN A 216 -4.08 13.61 -31.70
N ASP A 217 -5.30 13.67 -32.22
CA ASP A 217 -5.85 12.59 -33.04
C ASP A 217 -4.87 12.25 -34.19
N LEU A 218 -4.64 10.97 -34.38
CA LEU A 218 -3.79 10.45 -35.44
C LEU A 218 -4.43 10.71 -36.81
N GLN A 219 -3.62 10.86 -37.84
CA GLN A 219 -4.14 11.10 -39.19
C GLN A 219 -4.71 9.81 -39.78
N PRO A 220 -6.02 9.77 -40.14
CA PRO A 220 -6.64 8.55 -40.66
C PRO A 220 -5.94 7.99 -41.90
N GLY A 221 -5.79 6.67 -41.97
CA GLY A 221 -5.20 5.94 -43.09
C GLY A 221 -3.66 6.01 -43.19
N GLN A 222 -3.02 6.94 -42.49
CA GLN A 222 -1.56 7.05 -42.44
C GLN A 222 -0.93 5.88 -41.66
N PRO A 223 0.27 5.42 -42.04
CA PRO A 223 0.97 4.40 -41.27
C PRO A 223 1.59 4.99 -40.00
N TYR A 224 1.42 4.30 -38.89
CA TYR A 224 2.09 4.54 -37.63
C TYR A 224 2.77 3.26 -37.15
N THR A 225 3.78 3.38 -36.30
CA THR A 225 4.47 2.23 -35.71
C THR A 225 4.61 2.39 -34.21
N LEU A 226 4.08 1.44 -33.44
CA LEU A 226 4.38 1.31 -32.02
C LEU A 226 5.59 0.39 -31.84
N LYS A 227 6.61 0.87 -31.11
CA LYS A 227 7.83 0.12 -30.79
C LYS A 227 8.03 0.05 -29.28
N LEU A 228 8.28 -1.15 -28.78
CA LEU A 228 8.75 -1.43 -27.43
C LEU A 228 10.14 -2.08 -27.52
N THR A 229 11.06 -1.67 -26.65
CA THR A 229 12.43 -2.21 -26.63
C THR A 229 12.67 -3.08 -25.39
N PRO A 230 13.71 -3.93 -25.40
CA PRO A 230 14.15 -4.65 -24.20
C PRO A 230 14.62 -3.75 -23.04
N ASP A 231 14.76 -2.45 -23.26
CA ASP A 231 15.09 -1.49 -22.19
C ASP A 231 13.93 -1.30 -21.23
N LEU A 232 12.69 -1.62 -21.62
CA LEU A 232 11.58 -1.70 -20.69
C LEU A 232 11.76 -2.94 -19.81
N LEU A 233 11.88 -2.74 -18.50
CA LEU A 233 12.11 -3.79 -17.52
C LEU A 233 10.86 -4.05 -16.68
N SER A 234 10.71 -5.29 -16.22
CA SER A 234 9.78 -5.59 -15.13
C SER A 234 10.37 -5.18 -13.78
N THR A 235 9.54 -5.10 -12.75
CA THR A 235 9.99 -4.88 -11.36
C THR A 235 10.96 -5.96 -10.85
N GLN A 236 11.01 -7.10 -11.55
CA GLN A 236 11.95 -8.19 -11.30
C GLN A 236 13.27 -8.04 -12.10
N GLY A 237 13.45 -6.93 -12.81
CA GLY A 237 14.63 -6.67 -13.64
C GLY A 237 14.68 -7.46 -14.94
N GLN A 238 13.59 -8.11 -15.35
CA GLN A 238 13.55 -8.84 -16.62
C GLN A 238 13.29 -7.88 -17.77
N ALA A 239 14.09 -7.99 -18.83
CA ALA A 239 13.90 -7.23 -20.06
C ALA A 239 12.65 -7.67 -20.82
N LEU A 240 11.93 -6.72 -21.41
CA LEU A 240 10.77 -7.00 -22.24
C LEU A 240 11.20 -7.85 -23.45
N VAL A 241 10.45 -8.92 -23.70
CA VAL A 241 10.48 -9.63 -24.98
C VAL A 241 9.40 -9.00 -25.88
N PRO A 242 9.79 -8.12 -26.82
CA PRO A 242 8.81 -7.27 -27.50
C PRO A 242 7.95 -8.03 -28.51
N GLY A 243 8.45 -9.12 -29.10
CA GLY A 243 7.70 -9.91 -30.09
C GLY A 243 7.18 -9.02 -31.24
N ALA A 244 5.87 -9.08 -31.52
CA ALA A 244 5.24 -8.23 -32.52
C ALA A 244 5.36 -6.72 -32.23
N TYR A 245 5.57 -6.34 -30.97
CA TYR A 245 5.71 -4.95 -30.53
C TYR A 245 7.13 -4.40 -30.72
N ALA A 246 8.07 -5.18 -31.24
CA ALA A 246 9.35 -4.63 -31.69
C ALA A 246 9.12 -3.61 -32.82
N SER A 247 8.06 -3.81 -33.61
CA SER A 247 7.60 -2.89 -34.65
C SER A 247 6.15 -3.23 -35.06
N LEU A 248 5.18 -2.81 -34.24
CA LEU A 248 3.77 -3.03 -34.50
C LEU A 248 3.22 -1.92 -35.42
N ALA A 249 2.81 -2.30 -36.63
CA ALA A 249 2.18 -1.38 -37.57
C ALA A 249 0.73 -1.07 -37.15
N LEU A 250 0.40 0.22 -37.14
CA LEU A 250 -0.92 0.76 -36.82
C LEU A 250 -1.42 1.60 -37.99
N ARG A 251 -2.72 1.49 -38.29
CA ARG A 251 -3.40 2.30 -39.32
C ARG A 251 -4.75 2.77 -38.77
N PRO A 252 -4.85 3.99 -38.23
CA PRO A 252 -6.09 4.51 -37.68
C PRO A 252 -7.16 4.66 -38.76
N LYS A 253 -8.39 4.27 -38.45
CA LYS A 253 -9.56 4.56 -39.30
C LYS A 253 -10.13 5.94 -39.01
N ASN A 254 -10.84 6.50 -39.98
CA ASN A 254 -11.44 7.83 -39.89
C ASN A 254 -12.74 7.81 -39.08
N SER A 255 -12.73 8.44 -37.92
CA SER A 255 -13.92 8.55 -37.07
C SER A 255 -14.91 9.64 -37.48
N ALA A 256 -14.53 10.56 -38.38
CA ALA A 256 -15.35 11.70 -38.76
C ALA A 256 -16.49 11.33 -39.75
N PRO A 257 -17.63 12.04 -39.72
CA PRO A 257 -17.99 13.05 -38.72
C PRO A 257 -18.31 12.41 -37.36
N ARG A 258 -18.02 13.17 -36.29
CA ARG A 258 -18.35 12.80 -34.90
C ARG A 258 -19.48 13.68 -34.41
N GLU A 259 -20.39 13.09 -33.65
CA GLU A 259 -21.41 13.81 -32.92
C GLU A 259 -21.03 13.84 -31.43
N THR A 260 -21.00 15.04 -30.84
CA THR A 260 -20.80 15.19 -29.40
C THR A 260 -22.14 15.05 -28.69
N ILE A 261 -22.21 14.12 -27.76
CA ILE A 261 -23.40 13.83 -26.96
C ILE A 261 -23.04 14.16 -25.51
N ALA A 262 -23.84 15.02 -24.90
CA ALA A 262 -23.82 15.21 -23.46
C ALA A 262 -24.69 14.13 -22.80
N LEU A 263 -24.09 13.45 -21.82
CA LEU A 263 -24.71 12.40 -21.02
C LEU A 263 -24.73 12.85 -19.56
N GLU A 264 -25.91 12.93 -18.98
CA GLU A 264 -26.09 13.17 -17.55
C GLU A 264 -25.67 11.93 -16.76
N VAL A 265 -24.94 12.16 -15.67
CA VAL A 265 -24.62 11.15 -14.64
C VAL A 265 -25.47 11.47 -13.42
N PRO A 266 -26.68 10.88 -13.30
CA PRO A 266 -27.58 11.21 -12.21
C PRO A 266 -27.03 10.69 -10.88
N SER A 267 -27.08 11.55 -9.85
CA SER A 267 -26.65 11.25 -8.48
C SER A 267 -27.81 10.79 -7.57
N THR A 268 -28.81 10.14 -8.15
CA THR A 268 -30.03 9.71 -7.43
C THR A 268 -29.87 8.31 -6.84
N ALA A 269 -30.53 8.05 -5.71
CA ALA A 269 -30.50 6.75 -5.02
C ALA A 269 -31.40 5.69 -5.71
N VAL A 270 -31.29 5.54 -7.03
CA VAL A 270 -32.06 4.57 -7.83
C VAL A 270 -31.23 3.29 -8.00
N ALA A 271 -31.90 2.13 -7.98
CA ALA A 271 -31.25 0.85 -8.19
C ALA A 271 -30.93 0.61 -9.68
N SER A 272 -29.71 0.16 -9.96
CA SER A 272 -29.25 -0.25 -11.28
C SER A 272 -30.08 -1.44 -11.79
N PRO A 273 -30.53 -1.41 -13.06
CA PRO A 273 -31.24 -2.53 -13.67
C PRO A 273 -30.33 -3.74 -13.92
N LEU A 274 -29.00 -3.60 -13.80
CA LEU A 274 -28.04 -4.70 -13.94
C LEU A 274 -27.72 -5.32 -12.58
N THR A 275 -27.27 -4.51 -11.63
CA THR A 275 -26.70 -5.00 -10.35
C THR A 275 -27.67 -4.93 -9.17
N GLY A 276 -28.76 -4.15 -9.27
CA GLY A 276 -29.64 -3.84 -8.14
C GLY A 276 -28.99 -2.92 -7.08
N LYS A 277 -27.73 -2.49 -7.29
CA LYS A 277 -27.03 -1.51 -6.43
C LYS A 277 -27.38 -0.09 -6.85
N ILE A 278 -27.12 0.89 -6.00
CA ILE A 278 -27.37 2.30 -6.32
C ILE A 278 -26.53 2.71 -7.54
N ILE A 279 -27.16 3.37 -8.52
CA ILE A 279 -26.50 3.85 -9.73
C ILE A 279 -25.47 4.94 -9.41
N ASN A 280 -24.38 4.97 -10.18
CA ASN A 280 -23.30 5.95 -10.08
C ASN A 280 -22.69 6.08 -8.68
N ASN A 281 -22.86 5.08 -7.83
CA ASN A 281 -22.26 5.04 -6.50
C ASN A 281 -21.01 4.16 -6.53
N VAL A 282 -19.88 4.68 -6.03
CA VAL A 282 -18.60 3.98 -5.99
C VAL A 282 -18.36 3.50 -4.55
N PRO A 283 -18.63 2.22 -4.24
CA PRO A 283 -18.33 1.69 -2.91
C PRO A 283 -16.81 1.58 -2.71
N ILE A 284 -16.35 1.96 -1.52
CA ILE A 284 -14.96 1.84 -1.09
C ILE A 284 -14.93 0.77 0.00
N THR A 285 -14.92 -0.49 -0.44
CA THR A 285 -15.02 -1.65 0.44
C THR A 285 -13.66 -2.30 0.61
N SER A 286 -13.15 -2.35 1.84
CA SER A 286 -11.85 -2.96 2.17
C SER A 286 -11.87 -3.53 3.59
N ARG A 287 -10.86 -4.30 3.99
CA ARG A 287 -10.73 -4.80 5.37
C ARG A 287 -10.51 -3.66 6.35
N LEU A 288 -9.68 -2.68 5.99
CA LEU A 288 -9.42 -1.49 6.79
C LEU A 288 -10.62 -0.56 6.90
N LEU A 289 -11.47 -0.46 5.87
CA LEU A 289 -12.57 0.51 5.83
C LEU A 289 -13.94 -0.09 6.18
N GLY A 290 -14.07 -1.42 6.12
CA GLY A 290 -15.35 -2.08 6.15
C GLY A 290 -16.13 -1.88 4.85
N ASN A 291 -17.46 -1.96 4.95
CA ASN A 291 -18.35 -2.07 3.77
C ASN A 291 -19.32 -0.89 3.61
N ASP A 292 -19.24 0.12 4.49
CA ASP A 292 -20.28 1.15 4.63
C ASP A 292 -19.92 2.47 3.93
N SER A 293 -18.68 2.63 3.44
CA SER A 293 -18.20 3.83 2.77
C SER A 293 -18.44 3.78 1.25
N ALA A 294 -19.04 4.82 0.68
CA ALA A 294 -19.22 4.96 -0.76
C ALA A 294 -19.28 6.44 -1.20
N SER A 295 -18.87 6.73 -2.43
CA SER A 295 -18.94 8.07 -3.02
C SER A 295 -19.92 8.10 -4.20
N GLN A 296 -21.00 8.87 -4.06
CA GLN A 296 -21.99 9.08 -5.13
C GLN A 296 -21.41 10.04 -6.17
N GLN A 297 -21.26 9.57 -7.39
CA GLN A 297 -20.79 10.35 -8.53
C GLN A 297 -21.95 11.07 -9.20
N GLY A 298 -21.66 12.26 -9.73
CA GLY A 298 -22.57 13.01 -10.59
C GLY A 298 -21.84 13.98 -11.51
N GLY A 299 -22.61 14.59 -12.41
CA GLY A 299 -22.11 15.56 -13.39
C GLY A 299 -22.54 15.21 -14.80
N ASN A 300 -21.72 15.59 -15.77
CA ASN A 300 -21.95 15.34 -17.18
C ASN A 300 -20.72 14.71 -17.82
N LEU A 301 -20.94 13.70 -18.66
CA LEU A 301 -19.92 13.17 -19.57
C LEU A 301 -20.20 13.67 -20.98
N TYR A 302 -19.15 14.10 -21.66
CA TYR A 302 -19.19 14.54 -23.04
C TYR A 302 -18.54 13.46 -23.88
N ALA A 303 -19.36 12.69 -24.58
CA ALA A 303 -18.89 11.59 -25.42
C ALA A 303 -18.97 11.98 -26.90
N GLU A 304 -18.02 11.51 -27.69
CA GLU A 304 -18.03 11.64 -29.14
C GLU A 304 -18.38 10.29 -29.77
N LEU A 305 -19.43 10.28 -30.60
CA LEU A 305 -19.86 9.09 -31.32
C LEU A 305 -19.52 9.23 -32.80
N ALA A 306 -18.78 8.26 -33.35
CA ALA A 306 -18.55 8.20 -34.78
C ALA A 306 -19.85 7.90 -35.53
N PHE A 307 -19.98 8.39 -36.76
CA PHE A 307 -21.19 8.20 -37.57
C PHE A 307 -21.54 6.71 -37.73
N VAL A 308 -22.64 6.29 -37.09
CA VAL A 308 -23.07 4.88 -36.98
C VAL A 308 -23.08 4.13 -38.32
N PRO A 309 -23.57 4.70 -39.44
CA PRO A 309 -23.55 4.01 -40.74
C PRO A 309 -22.17 3.65 -41.28
N ASN A 310 -21.10 4.35 -40.88
CA ASN A 310 -19.73 4.01 -41.28
C ASN A 310 -19.19 2.79 -40.51
N TYR A 311 -19.80 2.49 -39.35
CA TYR A 311 -19.36 1.47 -38.42
C TYR A 311 -20.55 0.65 -37.86
N PRO A 312 -21.29 -0.07 -38.74
CA PRO A 312 -22.53 -0.73 -38.36
C PRO A 312 -22.32 -1.90 -37.38
N GLU A 313 -21.16 -2.55 -37.43
CA GLU A 313 -20.82 -3.73 -36.61
C GLU A 313 -20.31 -3.36 -35.21
N ALA A 314 -19.45 -2.34 -35.13
CA ALA A 314 -18.85 -1.85 -33.89
C ALA A 314 -18.67 -0.33 -34.00
N THR A 315 -19.65 0.43 -33.52
CA THR A 315 -19.66 1.89 -33.60
C THR A 315 -18.68 2.49 -32.58
N PRO A 316 -17.62 3.20 -33.01
CA PRO A 316 -16.65 3.80 -32.11
C PRO A 316 -17.24 4.92 -31.24
N LEU A 317 -16.87 4.91 -29.97
CA LEU A 317 -17.24 5.88 -28.94
C LEU A 317 -15.94 6.38 -28.26
N ARG A 318 -15.83 7.69 -28.04
CA ARG A 318 -14.76 8.31 -27.25
C ARG A 318 -15.36 9.08 -26.10
N VAL A 319 -14.78 9.02 -24.91
CA VAL A 319 -14.97 10.06 -23.89
C VAL A 319 -13.64 10.80 -23.76
N PRO A 320 -13.52 12.03 -24.28
CA PRO A 320 -12.24 12.73 -24.31
C PRO A 320 -11.64 12.91 -22.92
N ARG A 321 -10.32 12.89 -22.82
CA ARG A 321 -9.60 13.25 -21.59
C ARG A 321 -10.02 14.63 -21.08
N GLY A 322 -9.94 14.82 -19.75
CA GLY A 322 -10.40 16.01 -19.06
C GLY A 322 -11.91 16.09 -18.86
N ASN A 323 -12.64 14.98 -19.05
CA ASN A 323 -13.98 14.84 -18.48
C ASN A 323 -13.84 14.66 -16.96
N LEU A 324 -14.71 15.30 -16.18
CA LEU A 324 -14.68 15.32 -14.72
C LEU A 324 -16.00 14.82 -14.14
N LEU A 325 -15.93 13.87 -13.22
CA LEU A 325 -17.04 13.45 -12.38
C LEU A 325 -16.79 13.94 -10.95
N ASN A 326 -17.85 14.45 -10.32
CA ASN A 326 -17.81 14.93 -8.94
C ASN A 326 -18.49 13.92 -8.02
N GLY A 327 -17.73 13.44 -7.05
CA GLY A 327 -18.13 12.50 -6.02
C GLY A 327 -18.44 13.19 -4.69
N SER A 328 -19.42 12.65 -3.97
CA SER A 328 -19.71 13.05 -2.59
C SER A 328 -18.56 12.74 -1.64
N SER A 329 -18.53 13.44 -0.50
CA SER A 329 -17.57 13.17 0.57
C SER A 329 -17.80 11.82 1.23
N VAL A 330 -16.70 11.22 1.66
CA VAL A 330 -16.67 9.96 2.40
C VAL A 330 -16.01 10.21 3.75
N ASP A 331 -16.73 9.87 4.82
CA ASP A 331 -16.14 9.73 6.15
C ASP A 331 -15.55 8.34 6.28
N VAL A 332 -14.26 8.29 6.59
CA VAL A 332 -13.50 7.05 6.68
C VAL A 332 -13.64 6.48 8.08
N GLN A 333 -13.98 5.19 8.15
CA GLN A 333 -14.09 4.46 9.39
C GLN A 333 -13.14 3.26 9.39
N ILE A 334 -12.36 3.10 10.44
CA ILE A 334 -11.49 1.95 10.69
C ILE A 334 -12.40 0.75 11.00
N VAL A 335 -12.31 -0.28 10.14
CA VAL A 335 -13.15 -1.49 10.11
C VAL A 335 -14.65 -1.16 10.13
N GLY A 336 -15.05 -0.06 9.47
CA GLY A 336 -16.46 0.34 9.34
C GLY A 336 -17.18 0.67 10.67
N ARG A 337 -16.42 1.00 11.72
CA ARG A 337 -16.98 1.26 13.06
C ARG A 337 -16.35 2.43 13.79
N VAL A 338 -15.03 2.57 13.76
CA VAL A 338 -14.32 3.62 14.51
C VAL A 338 -13.95 4.77 13.56
N PRO A 339 -14.33 6.03 13.83
CA PRO A 339 -13.96 7.14 12.97
C PRO A 339 -12.43 7.25 12.80
N ALA A 340 -11.96 7.33 11.55
CA ALA A 340 -10.53 7.47 11.25
C ALA A 340 -10.03 8.92 11.42
N GLY A 341 -10.93 9.87 11.68
CA GLY A 341 -10.62 11.31 11.67
C GLY A 341 -10.33 11.86 10.27
N LEU A 342 -10.72 11.14 9.22
CA LEU A 342 -10.41 11.47 7.83
C LEU A 342 -11.70 11.59 7.02
N ASN A 343 -11.99 12.82 6.58
CA ASN A 343 -13.07 13.15 5.66
C ASN A 343 -12.44 13.53 4.31
N THR A 344 -12.94 12.98 3.21
CA THR A 344 -12.34 13.23 1.88
C THR A 344 -12.70 14.58 1.29
N GLY A 345 -13.69 15.29 1.85
CA GLY A 345 -14.41 16.33 1.10
C GLY A 345 -14.90 15.81 -0.26
N ALA A 346 -15.11 16.69 -1.22
CA ALA A 346 -15.49 16.25 -2.57
C ALA A 346 -14.37 15.38 -3.18
N ILE A 347 -14.76 14.26 -3.79
CA ILE A 347 -13.85 13.37 -4.53
C ILE A 347 -13.99 13.71 -6.01
N SER A 348 -12.88 13.98 -6.69
CA SER A 348 -12.89 14.24 -8.13
C SER A 348 -12.36 13.02 -8.86
N VAL A 349 -13.07 12.59 -9.91
CA VAL A 349 -12.60 11.55 -10.83
C VAL A 349 -12.43 12.17 -12.21
N SER A 350 -11.19 12.40 -12.60
CA SER A 350 -10.83 12.98 -13.90
C SER A 350 -10.40 11.89 -14.87
N ILE A 351 -10.95 11.88 -16.07
CA ILE A 351 -10.49 11.00 -17.16
C ILE A 351 -9.15 11.53 -17.68
N VAL A 352 -8.07 10.75 -17.55
CA VAL A 352 -6.68 11.20 -17.80
C VAL A 352 -6.12 10.78 -19.16
N SER A 353 -6.78 9.86 -19.85
CA SER A 353 -6.53 9.49 -21.25
C SER A 353 -7.84 9.38 -22.01
N ASP A 354 -7.82 9.47 -23.34
CA ASP A 354 -9.05 9.29 -24.12
C ASP A 354 -9.68 7.92 -23.88
N ALA A 355 -10.84 7.88 -23.22
CA ALA A 355 -11.56 6.64 -23.03
C ALA A 355 -12.02 6.13 -24.40
N THR A 356 -11.67 4.90 -24.72
CA THR A 356 -11.95 4.30 -26.03
C THR A 356 -13.00 3.21 -25.85
N GLY A 357 -14.09 3.30 -26.58
CA GLY A 357 -15.17 2.34 -26.50
C GLY A 357 -15.84 2.03 -27.83
N TYR A 358 -16.71 1.01 -27.81
CA TYR A 358 -17.42 0.52 -28.97
C TYR A 358 -18.83 0.07 -28.58
N MET A 359 -19.80 0.39 -29.44
CA MET A 359 -21.16 -0.16 -29.35
C MET A 359 -21.37 -1.22 -30.43
N THR A 360 -21.63 -2.46 -30.03
CA THR A 360 -21.86 -3.58 -30.94
C THR A 360 -23.31 -4.04 -30.93
N ALA A 361 -23.71 -4.76 -31.97
CA ALA A 361 -24.92 -5.57 -31.90
C ALA A 361 -24.86 -6.55 -30.72
N ASN A 362 -26.02 -6.95 -30.21
CA ASN A 362 -26.12 -7.90 -29.11
C ASN A 362 -25.78 -9.31 -29.61
N PRO A 363 -24.72 -9.97 -29.11
CA PRO A 363 -24.35 -11.31 -29.55
C PRO A 363 -25.32 -12.39 -29.04
N TYR A 364 -26.12 -12.09 -28.01
CA TYR A 364 -27.04 -13.04 -27.39
C TYR A 364 -28.46 -12.97 -27.97
N SER A 365 -28.79 -11.93 -28.75
CA SER A 365 -30.12 -11.74 -29.31
C SER A 365 -30.08 -11.14 -30.71
N THR A 366 -30.89 -11.69 -31.61
CA THR A 366 -31.09 -11.16 -32.97
C THR A 366 -32.28 -10.20 -33.06
N ALA A 367 -32.95 -9.90 -31.94
CA ALA A 367 -34.08 -8.99 -31.92
C ALA A 367 -33.63 -7.56 -32.25
N VAL A 368 -34.41 -6.86 -33.09
CA VAL A 368 -34.08 -5.51 -33.57
C VAL A 368 -34.11 -4.45 -32.46
N ASP A 369 -34.87 -4.71 -31.40
CA ASP A 369 -35.01 -3.91 -30.19
C ASP A 369 -34.06 -4.34 -29.06
N ALA A 370 -33.16 -5.29 -29.32
CA ALA A 370 -32.16 -5.68 -28.34
C ALA A 370 -31.19 -4.53 -28.05
N PRO A 371 -30.81 -4.32 -26.77
CA PRO A 371 -29.89 -3.26 -26.44
C PRO A 371 -28.54 -3.61 -27.03
N ARG A 372 -27.87 -2.59 -27.55
CA ARG A 372 -26.49 -2.73 -28.01
C ARG A 372 -25.58 -2.97 -26.82
N LEU A 373 -24.52 -3.75 -26.99
CA LEU A 373 -23.50 -3.89 -25.95
C LEU A 373 -22.51 -2.73 -26.06
N VAL A 374 -22.12 -2.19 -24.91
CA VAL A 374 -21.13 -1.12 -24.77
C VAL A 374 -19.89 -1.72 -24.13
N TYR A 375 -18.73 -1.50 -24.73
CA TYR A 375 -17.43 -1.78 -24.13
C TYR A 375 -16.67 -0.47 -24.08
N LEU A 376 -16.25 -0.02 -22.90
CA LEU A 376 -15.52 1.22 -22.73
C LEU A 376 -14.37 0.96 -21.77
N THR A 377 -13.15 1.28 -22.21
CA THR A 377 -11.98 1.25 -21.33
C THR A 377 -11.48 2.67 -21.12
N MET A 378 -11.28 3.05 -19.86
CA MET A 378 -10.82 4.39 -19.49
C MET A 378 -9.69 4.34 -18.46
N ASP A 379 -8.86 5.38 -18.48
CA ASP A 379 -7.92 5.67 -17.39
C ASP A 379 -8.42 6.91 -16.66
N ALA A 380 -8.45 6.83 -15.32
CA ALA A 380 -8.90 7.92 -14.48
C ALA A 380 -7.86 8.22 -13.38
N ALA A 381 -7.90 9.44 -12.87
CA ALA A 381 -7.22 9.84 -11.65
C ALA A 381 -8.26 10.27 -10.63
N MET A 382 -8.09 9.77 -9.40
CA MET A 382 -8.95 10.13 -8.29
C MET A 382 -8.19 11.09 -7.36
N SER A 383 -8.81 12.22 -6.99
CA SER A 383 -8.27 13.14 -6.00
C SER A 383 -9.33 13.57 -4.98
N SER A 384 -8.89 14.11 -3.86
CA SER A 384 -9.74 14.59 -2.77
C SER A 384 -9.50 16.09 -2.50
N SER A 385 -10.55 16.80 -2.11
CA SER A 385 -10.46 18.23 -1.80
C SER A 385 -9.74 18.53 -0.47
N THR A 386 -9.53 17.54 0.39
CA THR A 386 -8.84 17.69 1.68
C THR A 386 -7.41 17.16 1.61
N PRO A 387 -6.39 17.88 2.12
CA PRO A 387 -4.99 17.48 1.97
C PRO A 387 -4.67 16.07 2.52
N SER A 388 -5.12 15.73 3.73
CA SER A 388 -4.85 14.43 4.35
C SER A 388 -5.47 13.26 3.59
N ALA A 389 -6.72 13.39 3.17
CA ALA A 389 -7.36 12.35 2.37
C ALA A 389 -6.82 12.29 0.94
N ASN A 390 -6.38 13.41 0.37
CA ASN A 390 -5.70 13.41 -0.92
C ASN A 390 -4.34 12.72 -0.80
N GLY A 391 -3.58 12.91 0.28
CA GLY A 391 -2.40 12.10 0.56
C GLY A 391 -2.70 10.59 0.66
N ALA A 392 -3.85 10.24 1.24
CA ALA A 392 -4.26 8.87 1.54
C ALA A 392 -4.86 8.06 0.37
N PHE A 393 -5.64 8.69 -0.51
CA PHE A 393 -6.46 8.01 -1.53
C PHE A 393 -6.12 8.40 -2.97
N ASN A 394 -5.36 9.46 -3.18
CA ASN A 394 -5.04 9.95 -4.52
C ASN A 394 -4.23 8.95 -5.33
N GLN A 395 -4.75 8.55 -6.49
CA GLN A 395 -4.12 7.52 -7.30
C GLN A 395 -4.61 7.51 -8.75
N ASN A 396 -3.80 6.91 -9.63
CA ASN A 396 -4.23 6.54 -10.98
C ASN A 396 -4.96 5.18 -10.98
N LEU A 397 -6.12 5.16 -11.63
CA LEU A 397 -6.92 3.97 -11.92
C LEU A 397 -6.85 3.70 -13.42
N LEU A 398 -5.98 2.77 -13.81
CA LEU A 398 -5.76 2.45 -15.23
C LEU A 398 -6.62 1.26 -15.67
N HIS A 399 -7.04 1.30 -16.93
CA HIS A 399 -7.78 0.24 -17.63
C HIS A 399 -9.07 -0.16 -16.89
N ILE A 400 -9.84 0.82 -16.41
CA ILE A 400 -11.19 0.56 -15.91
C ILE A 400 -12.05 0.11 -17.09
N ASP A 401 -12.39 -1.18 -17.11
CA ASP A 401 -13.27 -1.78 -18.11
C ASP A 401 -14.74 -1.67 -17.67
N LEU A 402 -15.51 -0.91 -18.45
CA LEU A 402 -16.96 -0.76 -18.31
C LEU A 402 -17.65 -1.54 -19.42
N VAL A 403 -18.47 -2.52 -19.04
CA VAL A 403 -19.24 -3.35 -19.97
C VAL A 403 -20.70 -3.15 -19.68
N GLY A 404 -21.49 -2.79 -20.69
CA GLY A 404 -22.85 -2.36 -20.49
C GLY A 404 -23.79 -2.61 -21.65
N THR A 405 -24.97 -2.04 -21.52
CA THR A 405 -26.04 -2.01 -22.51
C THR A 405 -26.41 -0.58 -22.86
N ALA A 406 -26.65 -0.29 -24.14
CA ALA A 406 -27.16 0.99 -24.62
C ALA A 406 -28.47 0.79 -25.37
N ILE A 407 -29.48 1.59 -25.02
CA ILE A 407 -30.81 1.56 -25.64
C ILE A 407 -31.44 2.94 -25.65
N VAL A 408 -32.24 3.25 -26.67
CA VAL A 408 -33.02 4.48 -26.70
C VAL A 408 -34.35 4.25 -25.97
N LYS A 409 -34.59 4.96 -24.86
CA LYS A 409 -35.86 4.95 -24.10
C LYS A 409 -36.43 6.36 -24.09
N ASN A 410 -37.71 6.50 -24.46
CA ASN A 410 -38.40 7.81 -24.49
C ASN A 410 -37.63 8.88 -25.30
N GLY A 411 -36.99 8.48 -26.41
CA GLY A 411 -36.18 9.38 -27.24
C GLY A 411 -34.80 9.75 -26.66
N ARG A 412 -34.41 9.18 -25.51
CA ARG A 412 -33.10 9.41 -24.88
C ARG A 412 -32.25 8.16 -24.95
N LEU A 413 -30.95 8.33 -25.21
CA LEU A 413 -29.98 7.26 -25.08
C LEU A 413 -29.76 6.96 -23.59
N VAL A 414 -30.00 5.73 -23.18
CA VAL A 414 -29.73 5.25 -21.81
C VAL A 414 -28.65 4.20 -21.89
N MET A 415 -27.58 4.37 -21.11
CA MET A 415 -26.52 3.40 -20.96
C MET A 415 -26.42 2.93 -19.51
N ASP A 416 -26.43 1.62 -19.32
CA ASP A 416 -26.20 0.96 -18.04
C ASP A 416 -24.94 0.11 -18.18
N ALA A 417 -23.93 0.30 -17.32
CA ALA A 417 -22.67 -0.43 -17.40
C ALA A 417 -22.17 -0.89 -16.03
N VAL A 418 -21.49 -2.03 -16.02
CA VAL A 418 -20.82 -2.59 -14.85
C VAL A 418 -19.31 -2.60 -15.09
N GLY A 419 -18.57 -2.23 -14.06
CA GLY A 419 -17.12 -2.42 -14.00
C GLY A 419 -16.68 -2.62 -12.56
N VAL A 420 -15.38 -2.79 -12.35
CA VAL A 420 -14.80 -2.85 -11.01
C VAL A 420 -13.63 -1.88 -10.95
N ALA A 421 -13.65 -0.99 -9.97
CA ALA A 421 -12.49 -0.20 -9.60
C ALA A 421 -11.80 -0.86 -8.41
N GLU A 422 -10.48 -0.91 -8.45
CA GLU A 422 -9.68 -1.36 -7.33
C GLU A 422 -8.79 -0.22 -6.88
N LEU A 423 -8.92 0.14 -5.61
CA LEU A 423 -8.30 1.32 -5.02
C LEU A 423 -7.30 0.87 -3.97
N ASP A 424 -6.11 1.44 -4.01
CA ASP A 424 -5.19 1.35 -2.89
C ASP A 424 -5.68 2.27 -1.79
N VAL A 425 -5.91 1.69 -0.61
CA VAL A 425 -6.35 2.41 0.58
C VAL A 425 -5.17 2.53 1.52
N LEU A 426 -4.74 3.76 1.77
CA LEU A 426 -3.63 4.09 2.68
C LEU A 426 -2.30 3.40 2.31
N GLY A 427 -2.19 2.79 1.13
CA GLY A 427 -1.04 1.96 0.73
C GLY A 427 -0.89 0.64 1.50
N LEU A 428 -1.93 0.21 2.22
CA LEU A 428 -1.88 -0.95 3.14
C LEU A 428 -2.86 -2.05 2.77
N ASP A 429 -4.01 -1.64 2.24
CA ASP A 429 -5.12 -2.52 1.90
C ASP A 429 -5.66 -2.14 0.54
N GLN A 430 -6.36 -3.09 -0.07
CA GLN A 430 -6.95 -2.89 -1.37
C GLN A 430 -8.47 -2.89 -1.22
N ALA A 431 -9.09 -1.78 -1.60
CA ALA A 431 -10.53 -1.74 -1.76
C ALA A 431 -10.92 -2.20 -3.16
N ALA A 432 -12.06 -2.86 -3.28
CA ALA A 432 -12.69 -3.14 -4.55
C ALA A 432 -14.13 -2.63 -4.54
N GLY A 433 -14.49 -1.88 -5.58
CA GLY A 433 -15.81 -1.31 -5.74
C GLY A 433 -16.44 -1.72 -7.06
N VAL A 434 -17.61 -2.37 -7.00
CA VAL A 434 -18.41 -2.64 -8.19
C VAL A 434 -19.07 -1.35 -8.65
N LEU A 435 -18.65 -0.86 -9.81
CA LEU A 435 -19.18 0.34 -10.43
C LEU A 435 -20.47 -0.01 -11.16
N SER A 436 -21.58 0.65 -10.80
CA SER A 436 -22.87 0.51 -11.49
C SER A 436 -23.20 1.83 -12.19
N PHE A 437 -22.62 2.06 -13.37
CA PHE A 437 -22.82 3.30 -14.11
C PHE A 437 -24.18 3.34 -14.79
N HIS A 438 -24.82 4.49 -14.69
CA HIS A 438 -26.04 4.82 -15.41
C HIS A 438 -25.88 6.21 -16.03
N LEU A 439 -26.05 6.29 -17.34
CA LEU A 439 -25.89 7.51 -18.12
C LEU A 439 -27.16 7.75 -18.92
N GLU A 440 -27.66 8.99 -18.91
CA GLU A 440 -28.82 9.40 -19.69
C GLU A 440 -28.47 10.53 -20.66
N GLY A 441 -28.79 10.38 -21.93
CA GLY A 441 -28.75 11.48 -22.87
C GLY A 441 -29.85 12.50 -22.58
N TYR A 442 -29.51 13.79 -22.71
CA TYR A 442 -30.50 14.86 -22.69
C TYR A 442 -31.54 14.68 -23.79
N ALA A 443 -32.81 14.99 -23.49
CA ALA A 443 -33.92 14.90 -24.45
C ALA A 443 -33.71 15.78 -25.69
N ASP A 444 -33.06 16.91 -25.50
CA ASP A 444 -32.64 17.82 -26.55
C ASP A 444 -31.17 18.15 -26.35
N GLN A 445 -30.32 17.66 -27.25
CA GLN A 445 -28.87 17.87 -27.20
C GLN A 445 -28.47 19.32 -27.48
N THR A 446 -29.35 20.12 -28.11
CA THR A 446 -29.08 21.55 -28.34
C THR A 446 -29.23 22.39 -27.07
N LEU A 447 -29.99 21.87 -26.10
CA LEU A 447 -30.19 22.46 -24.78
C LEU A 447 -29.34 21.80 -23.70
N ALA A 448 -28.55 20.78 -24.07
CA ALA A 448 -27.68 20.12 -23.12
C ALA A 448 -26.55 21.07 -22.65
N PRO A 449 -26.05 20.91 -21.42
CA PRO A 449 -24.90 21.67 -20.95
C PRO A 449 -23.74 21.52 -21.93
N THR A 450 -23.01 22.60 -22.20
CA THR A 450 -21.77 22.51 -22.97
C THR A 450 -20.63 22.01 -22.07
N ARG A 451 -19.60 21.41 -22.67
CA ARG A 451 -18.42 20.98 -21.92
C ARG A 451 -17.73 22.19 -21.28
N PRO A 452 -17.54 22.21 -19.94
CA PRO A 452 -16.78 23.26 -19.28
C PRO A 452 -15.34 23.28 -19.80
N VAL A 453 -14.81 24.48 -20.04
CA VAL A 453 -13.39 24.67 -20.29
C VAL A 453 -12.70 24.85 -18.94
N ASP A 454 -11.67 24.06 -18.69
CA ASP A 454 -10.89 24.18 -17.48
C ASP A 454 -9.84 25.29 -17.60
N LEU A 455 -9.94 26.27 -16.72
CA LEU A 455 -9.05 27.43 -16.63
C LEU A 455 -8.43 27.55 -15.23
N THR A 456 -8.64 26.57 -14.36
CA THR A 456 -8.14 26.60 -12.98
C THR A 456 -6.73 26.04 -12.99
N PRO A 457 -5.72 26.77 -12.50
CA PRO A 457 -4.38 26.22 -12.44
C PRO A 457 -4.24 25.21 -11.28
N PRO A 458 -3.46 24.14 -11.46
CA PRO A 458 -3.14 23.21 -10.39
C PRO A 458 -2.39 23.92 -9.26
N ALA A 459 -2.90 23.77 -8.03
CA ALA A 459 -2.29 24.33 -6.82
C ALA A 459 -1.65 23.23 -5.96
N LEU A 460 -0.47 23.51 -5.40
CA LEU A 460 0.17 22.59 -4.46
C LEU A 460 -0.63 22.54 -3.15
N GLN A 461 -1.22 21.39 -2.85
CA GLN A 461 -2.10 21.20 -1.70
C GLN A 461 -1.34 20.65 -0.49
N SER A 462 -0.42 19.71 -0.72
CA SER A 462 0.48 19.18 0.30
C SER A 462 1.76 18.63 -0.33
N TRP A 463 2.79 18.44 0.48
CA TRP A 463 3.99 17.74 0.05
C TRP A 463 4.73 17.07 1.19
N LEU A 464 5.50 16.03 0.88
CA LEU A 464 6.49 15.38 1.74
C LEU A 464 7.87 15.84 1.25
N PRO A 465 8.77 16.37 2.10
CA PRO A 465 8.71 16.41 3.57
C PRO A 465 7.73 17.40 4.22
N GLY A 466 7.41 18.51 3.56
CA GLY A 466 6.51 19.53 4.13
C GLY A 466 6.95 20.03 5.50
N ASN A 467 5.96 20.30 6.37
CA ASN A 467 6.19 20.66 7.78
C ASN A 467 6.60 19.46 8.65
N GLU A 468 6.66 18.26 8.05
CA GLU A 468 6.96 17.00 8.72
C GLU A 468 8.40 16.56 8.48
N SER A 469 9.33 17.50 8.24
CA SER A 469 10.74 17.23 7.93
C SER A 469 11.44 16.40 9.01
N LEU A 470 11.06 16.57 10.28
CA LEU A 470 11.57 15.76 11.39
C LEU A 470 11.10 14.29 11.36
N ARG A 471 10.11 13.97 10.51
CA ARG A 471 9.60 12.62 10.29
C ARG A 471 10.10 12.01 8.99
N THR A 472 10.99 12.69 8.26
CA THR A 472 11.50 12.22 6.96
C THR A 472 12.72 11.33 7.16
N ARG A 473 12.80 10.27 6.36
CA ARG A 473 13.87 9.28 6.39
C ARG A 473 14.82 9.46 5.20
N PRO A 474 16.08 9.02 5.31
CA PRO A 474 17.00 8.96 4.16
C PRO A 474 16.42 8.26 2.92
N GLY A 475 15.60 7.22 3.11
CA GLY A 475 14.98 6.47 2.01
C GLY A 475 13.62 6.99 1.55
N ASP A 476 13.08 8.06 2.13
CA ASP A 476 11.78 8.60 1.72
C ASP A 476 11.90 9.37 0.38
N PRO A 477 10.93 9.24 -0.54
CA PRO A 477 10.83 10.15 -1.68
C PRO A 477 10.38 11.54 -1.26
N VAL A 478 10.51 12.50 -2.17
CA VAL A 478 9.82 13.79 -2.10
C VAL A 478 8.53 13.66 -2.91
N ILE A 479 7.39 14.01 -2.33
CA ILE A 479 6.07 13.86 -2.98
C ILE A 479 5.40 15.23 -3.00
N LEU A 480 5.04 15.72 -4.18
CA LEU A 480 4.24 16.94 -4.34
C LEU A 480 2.81 16.54 -4.72
N THR A 481 1.80 16.96 -3.96
CA THR A 481 0.40 16.63 -4.23
C THR A 481 -0.38 17.90 -4.56
N PHE A 482 -0.98 17.92 -5.75
CA PHE A 482 -1.72 19.06 -6.28
C PHE A 482 -3.25 18.85 -6.15
N THR A 483 -4.01 19.92 -6.38
CA THR A 483 -5.48 19.92 -6.37
C THR A 483 -6.10 19.07 -7.48
N GLU A 484 -5.37 18.84 -8.56
CA GLU A 484 -5.84 18.13 -9.75
C GLU A 484 -4.72 17.38 -10.48
N PRO A 485 -5.05 16.39 -11.33
CA PRO A 485 -4.07 15.64 -12.10
C PRO A 485 -3.25 16.51 -13.06
N LEU A 486 -1.94 16.29 -13.06
CA LEU A 486 -1.01 16.96 -13.95
C LEU A 486 -0.87 16.21 -15.28
N ASP A 487 -0.54 16.92 -16.35
CA ASP A 487 -0.16 16.30 -17.61
C ASP A 487 1.18 15.57 -17.45
N PRO A 488 1.25 14.23 -17.59
CA PRO A 488 2.50 13.49 -17.47
C PRO A 488 3.60 13.97 -18.41
N GLN A 489 3.26 14.57 -19.56
CA GLN A 489 4.27 15.12 -20.48
C GLN A 489 4.91 16.42 -19.97
N SER A 490 4.20 17.16 -19.10
CA SER A 490 4.74 18.36 -18.48
C SER A 490 5.74 18.01 -17.36
N VAL A 491 5.61 16.82 -16.75
CA VAL A 491 6.43 16.34 -15.63
C VAL A 491 7.78 15.82 -16.12
N THR A 492 8.74 16.73 -16.23
CA THR A 492 10.11 16.46 -16.71
C THR A 492 11.16 17.12 -15.82
N SER A 493 12.43 16.78 -16.03
CA SER A 493 13.57 17.41 -15.33
C SER A 493 13.78 18.90 -15.65
N SER A 494 13.06 19.48 -16.62
CA SER A 494 13.02 20.93 -16.86
C SER A 494 11.90 21.64 -16.09
N SER A 495 10.84 20.90 -15.75
CA SER A 495 9.69 21.40 -14.99
C SER A 495 9.85 21.23 -13.48
N VAL A 496 10.62 20.24 -13.04
CA VAL A 496 10.88 19.89 -11.65
C VAL A 496 12.38 19.69 -11.47
N LEU A 497 12.95 20.30 -10.44
CA LEU A 497 14.37 20.23 -10.11
C LEU A 497 14.53 19.87 -8.62
N LEU A 498 15.56 19.09 -8.33
CA LEU A 498 16.03 18.81 -6.98
C LEU A 498 17.49 19.23 -6.88
N SER A 499 17.83 19.96 -5.82
CA SER A 499 19.21 20.31 -5.50
C SER A 499 19.53 19.97 -4.05
N LYS A 500 20.80 19.66 -3.81
CA LYS A 500 21.42 19.39 -2.53
C LYS A 500 22.61 20.35 -2.36
N ASP A 501 22.61 21.13 -1.29
CA ASP A 501 23.65 22.13 -0.97
C ASP A 501 23.92 23.09 -2.15
N GLY A 502 22.84 23.45 -2.87
CA GLY A 502 22.90 24.32 -4.05
C GLY A 502 23.35 23.64 -5.36
N VAL A 503 23.64 22.33 -5.34
CA VAL A 503 24.06 21.54 -6.51
C VAL A 503 22.93 20.62 -6.97
N SER A 504 22.74 20.48 -8.29
CA SER A 504 21.73 19.56 -8.84
C SER A 504 21.96 18.13 -8.36
N ALA A 505 20.90 17.48 -7.86
CA ALA A 505 20.91 16.09 -7.43
C ALA A 505 20.16 15.21 -8.44
N PRO A 506 20.63 13.99 -8.76
CA PRO A 506 19.92 13.10 -9.67
C PRO A 506 18.70 12.44 -8.99
N PHE A 507 17.60 12.33 -9.73
CA PHE A 507 16.34 11.74 -9.27
C PHE A 507 15.55 11.16 -10.45
N ASP A 508 14.63 10.27 -10.11
CA ASP A 508 13.61 9.75 -11.02
C ASP A 508 12.26 10.45 -10.75
N LEU A 509 11.44 10.62 -11.78
CA LEU A 509 10.11 11.23 -11.71
C LEU A 509 9.04 10.23 -12.10
N ARG A 510 7.90 10.25 -11.39
CA ARG A 510 6.66 9.65 -11.87
C ARG A 510 5.44 10.46 -11.41
N THR A 511 4.34 10.32 -12.14
CA THR A 511 3.03 10.83 -11.73
C THR A 511 2.16 9.71 -11.19
N ASP A 512 1.27 10.05 -10.25
CA ASP A 512 0.31 9.14 -9.66
C ASP A 512 -0.88 9.92 -9.12
N GLY A 513 -2.01 9.87 -9.82
CA GLY A 513 -3.14 10.77 -9.62
C GLY A 513 -2.71 12.23 -9.77
N SER A 514 -3.00 13.07 -8.78
CA SER A 514 -2.53 14.46 -8.70
C SER A 514 -1.16 14.65 -8.03
N SER A 515 -0.38 13.59 -7.82
CA SER A 515 0.95 13.69 -7.22
C SER A 515 2.09 13.55 -8.23
N VAL A 516 3.17 14.30 -8.00
CA VAL A 516 4.51 14.07 -8.56
C VAL A 516 5.38 13.44 -7.49
N VAL A 517 5.93 12.27 -7.79
CA VAL A 517 6.87 11.57 -6.91
C VAL A 517 8.28 11.75 -7.47
N ILE A 518 9.13 12.38 -6.67
CA ILE A 518 10.55 12.60 -6.93
C ILE A 518 11.31 11.61 -6.07
N ARG A 519 11.95 10.62 -6.71
CA ARG A 519 12.77 9.63 -6.02
C ARG A 519 14.25 9.94 -6.24
N PRO A 520 14.96 10.48 -5.24
CA PRO A 520 16.40 10.67 -5.33
C PRO A 520 17.12 9.36 -5.66
N GLN A 521 18.08 9.40 -6.58
CA GLN A 521 18.90 8.21 -6.91
C GLN A 521 19.89 7.86 -5.81
N GLN A 522 20.19 8.83 -4.94
CA GLN A 522 20.95 8.66 -3.70
C GLN A 522 20.05 8.98 -2.51
N PRO A 523 20.11 8.22 -1.41
CA PRO A 523 19.33 8.52 -0.21
C PRO A 523 19.52 9.97 0.25
N LEU A 524 18.44 10.58 0.76
CA LEU A 524 18.48 11.90 1.38
C LEU A 524 19.48 11.87 2.54
N ALA A 525 20.36 12.85 2.59
CA ALA A 525 21.41 12.95 3.60
C ALA A 525 20.99 13.87 4.75
N HIS A 526 21.42 13.53 5.96
CA HIS A 526 21.40 14.45 7.09
C HIS A 526 22.41 15.59 6.87
N ASN A 527 22.26 16.69 7.61
CA ASN A 527 23.15 17.86 7.56
C ASN A 527 23.29 18.50 6.16
N ALA A 528 22.32 18.28 5.27
CA ALA A 528 22.35 18.80 3.90
C ALA A 528 21.08 19.59 3.61
N ASP A 529 21.24 20.71 2.90
CA ASP A 529 20.12 21.58 2.53
C ASP A 529 19.57 21.15 1.17
N TYR A 530 18.32 20.70 1.16
CA TYR A 530 17.64 20.31 -0.07
C TYR A 530 16.67 21.36 -0.53
N ARG A 531 16.58 21.55 -1.84
CA ARG A 531 15.63 22.45 -2.49
C ARG A 531 14.96 21.79 -3.67
N VAL A 532 13.63 21.77 -3.65
CA VAL A 532 12.77 21.34 -4.74
C VAL A 532 12.23 22.58 -5.43
N GLN A 533 12.32 22.63 -6.75
CA GLN A 533 11.77 23.72 -7.53
C GLN A 533 10.85 23.15 -8.61
N PHE A 534 9.74 23.82 -8.84
CA PHE A 534 8.91 23.55 -10.01
C PHE A 534 8.53 24.84 -10.72
N THR A 535 8.41 24.77 -12.03
CA THR A 535 8.24 25.92 -12.92
C THR A 535 6.86 25.92 -13.57
N ALA A 536 6.51 27.01 -14.26
CA ALA A 536 5.27 27.12 -15.04
C ALA A 536 5.22 26.17 -16.25
N GLY A 537 6.31 25.42 -16.51
CA GLY A 537 6.29 24.32 -17.48
C GLY A 537 5.54 23.09 -17.00
N LEU A 538 5.24 22.98 -15.69
CA LEU A 538 4.38 21.96 -15.11
C LEU A 538 2.91 22.40 -15.27
N THR A 539 2.08 21.59 -15.93
CA THR A 539 0.69 21.96 -16.27
C THR A 539 -0.29 20.84 -15.91
N ASP A 540 -1.56 21.20 -15.76
CA ASP A 540 -2.66 20.23 -15.75
C ASP A 540 -2.92 19.64 -17.15
N LEU A 541 -3.96 18.80 -17.26
CA LEU A 541 -4.39 18.18 -18.52
C LEU A 541 -4.98 19.17 -19.53
N ALA A 542 -5.43 20.35 -19.09
CA ALA A 542 -5.96 21.43 -19.92
C ALA A 542 -4.87 22.41 -20.39
N GLY A 543 -3.66 22.30 -19.84
CA GLY A 543 -2.52 23.16 -20.14
C GLY A 543 -2.41 24.39 -19.22
N ASN A 544 -3.18 24.48 -18.13
CA ASN A 544 -3.02 25.56 -17.17
C ASN A 544 -1.73 25.34 -16.36
N PRO A 545 -0.83 26.34 -16.27
CA PRO A 545 0.44 26.18 -15.58
C PRO A 545 0.29 26.29 -14.05
N VAL A 546 1.08 25.52 -13.31
CA VAL A 546 1.26 25.75 -11.87
C VAL A 546 1.85 27.13 -11.62
N THR A 547 1.60 27.68 -10.43
CA THR A 547 2.39 28.81 -9.92
C THR A 547 3.77 28.29 -9.50
N PRO A 548 4.89 28.78 -10.07
CA PRO A 548 6.23 28.31 -9.71
C PRO A 548 6.52 28.47 -8.21
N ALA A 549 7.20 27.49 -7.63
CA ALA A 549 7.63 27.57 -6.22
C ALA A 549 9.00 26.93 -6.00
N SER A 550 9.61 27.31 -4.87
CA SER A 550 10.82 26.72 -4.32
C SER A 550 10.53 26.26 -2.91
N LEU A 551 10.78 24.99 -2.62
CA LEU A 551 10.50 24.36 -1.34
C LEU A 551 11.81 23.85 -0.76
N ASP A 552 12.19 24.40 0.38
CA ASP A 552 13.41 24.04 1.08
C ASP A 552 13.10 23.05 2.21
N PHE A 553 13.94 22.04 2.37
CA PHE A 553 13.86 21.12 3.50
C PHE A 553 15.24 20.59 3.87
N ARG A 554 15.31 20.04 5.09
CA ARG A 554 16.49 19.39 5.63
C ARG A 554 16.03 18.25 6.53
N LEU A 555 16.71 17.11 6.46
CA LEU A 555 16.52 16.03 7.44
C LEU A 555 17.07 16.49 8.80
N PRO A 556 16.62 15.94 9.94
CA PRO A 556 17.20 16.26 11.24
C PRO A 556 18.73 16.23 11.23
N ASP A 557 19.35 17.20 11.91
CA ASP A 557 20.80 17.26 11.99
C ASP A 557 21.36 16.01 12.67
N LEU A 558 22.46 15.52 12.11
CA LEU A 558 23.20 14.40 12.65
C LEU A 558 24.37 14.99 13.45
N ALA A 559 24.35 14.85 14.78
CA ALA A 559 25.53 15.17 15.58
C ALA A 559 26.74 14.31 15.14
N SER A 560 27.95 14.76 15.46
CA SER A 560 29.19 14.10 15.02
C SER A 560 29.08 12.60 15.25
N PRO A 561 29.14 11.76 14.21
CA PRO A 561 28.64 10.39 14.33
C PRO A 561 29.46 9.63 15.36
N GLY A 562 28.83 9.31 16.49
CA GLY A 562 29.33 8.26 17.38
C GLY A 562 29.43 6.96 16.59
N SER A 563 30.53 6.22 16.77
CA SER A 563 30.71 4.95 16.07
C SER A 563 29.84 3.89 16.72
N ARG A 564 28.73 3.52 16.07
CA ARG A 564 27.78 2.50 16.55
C ARG A 564 27.38 1.55 15.44
N SER A 565 27.39 0.26 15.72
CA SER A 565 26.87 -0.77 14.82
C SER A 565 25.35 -0.67 14.65
N PRO A 566 24.79 -0.90 13.45
CA PRO A 566 23.34 -0.95 13.27
C PRO A 566 22.74 -2.10 14.09
N ILE A 567 21.55 -1.90 14.65
CA ILE A 567 20.79 -2.92 15.40
C ILE A 567 19.45 -3.15 14.68
N VAL A 568 18.93 -4.37 14.74
CA VAL A 568 17.60 -4.72 14.24
C VAL A 568 16.54 -4.29 15.24
N LEU A 569 15.67 -3.33 14.94
CA LEU A 569 14.58 -2.94 15.84
C LEU A 569 13.39 -3.89 15.76
N ALA A 570 13.04 -4.31 14.54
CA ALA A 570 11.91 -5.19 14.27
C ALA A 570 12.25 -6.19 13.17
N SER A 571 11.69 -7.38 13.30
CA SER A 571 11.89 -8.50 12.38
C SER A 571 10.55 -9.18 12.18
N TYR A 572 10.01 -9.16 10.97
CA TYR A 572 8.72 -9.76 10.66
C TYR A 572 8.91 -10.86 9.61
N PRO A 573 8.51 -12.11 9.88
CA PRO A 573 8.01 -12.63 11.16
C PRO A 573 9.12 -12.77 12.20
N GLY A 574 8.77 -12.82 13.50
CA GLY A 574 9.67 -13.25 14.57
C GLY A 574 10.19 -12.15 15.50
N TYR A 575 11.21 -12.47 16.28
CA TYR A 575 11.75 -11.59 17.31
C TYR A 575 13.22 -11.23 17.02
N PRO A 576 13.64 -9.95 17.15
CA PRO A 576 14.93 -9.47 16.65
C PRO A 576 16.10 -9.78 17.60
N CYS A 577 16.33 -11.05 17.94
CA CYS A 577 17.48 -11.48 18.73
C CYS A 577 18.05 -12.82 18.27
N VAL A 578 19.34 -13.04 18.56
CA VAL A 578 19.96 -14.37 18.45
C VAL A 578 19.36 -15.27 19.52
N THR A 579 18.90 -16.47 19.15
CA THR A 579 18.26 -17.41 20.09
C THR A 579 19.12 -18.63 20.44
N THR A 580 18.99 -19.13 21.67
CA THR A 580 19.51 -20.41 22.15
C THR A 580 18.39 -21.31 22.71
N GLY A 581 18.61 -22.63 22.75
CA GLY A 581 17.64 -23.58 23.30
C GLY A 581 16.36 -23.74 22.45
N ARG A 582 16.48 -23.62 21.13
CA ARG A 582 15.37 -23.79 20.18
C ARG A 582 14.79 -25.21 20.24
N ASN A 583 13.46 -25.32 20.21
CA ASN A 583 12.76 -26.59 20.12
C ASN A 583 11.59 -26.47 19.13
N VAL A 584 11.85 -26.85 17.88
CA VAL A 584 10.89 -26.70 16.78
C VAL A 584 9.69 -27.65 16.89
N ALA A 585 9.87 -28.80 17.55
CA ALA A 585 8.81 -29.78 17.78
C ALA A 585 7.72 -29.21 18.70
N ASP A 586 8.13 -28.43 19.70
CA ASP A 586 7.22 -27.76 20.64
C ASP A 586 6.85 -26.34 20.19
N SER A 587 7.14 -25.97 18.92
CA SER A 587 6.89 -24.63 18.37
C SER A 587 7.58 -23.49 19.15
N GLN A 588 8.85 -23.69 19.52
CA GLN A 588 9.66 -22.74 20.29
C GLN A 588 10.92 -22.32 19.53
N GLN A 589 11.14 -21.00 19.38
CA GLN A 589 12.36 -20.43 18.81
C GLN A 589 13.53 -20.46 19.82
N GLY A 590 13.23 -20.47 21.13
CA GLY A 590 14.23 -20.48 22.21
C GLY A 590 14.22 -19.19 23.02
N ARG A 591 15.37 -18.79 23.58
CA ARG A 591 15.56 -17.55 24.36
C ARG A 591 16.63 -16.67 23.76
N CYS A 592 16.53 -15.37 23.93
CA CYS A 592 17.59 -14.46 23.50
C CYS A 592 18.92 -14.76 24.20
N VAL A 593 20.00 -14.90 23.43
CA VAL A 593 21.36 -15.06 23.93
C VAL A 593 21.75 -13.83 24.74
N GLY A 594 22.31 -14.06 25.93
CA GLY A 594 22.68 -13.00 26.88
C GLY A 594 21.57 -12.60 27.87
N GLY A 595 20.33 -13.10 27.69
CA GLY A 595 19.24 -12.95 28.67
C GLY A 595 19.35 -13.93 29.85
N LYS A 596 18.42 -13.84 30.82
CA LYS A 596 18.37 -14.76 31.97
C LYS A 596 17.85 -16.14 31.56
N ALA A 597 18.26 -17.17 32.30
CA ALA A 597 17.74 -18.54 32.11
C ALA A 597 16.22 -18.64 32.31
N GLY A 598 15.66 -17.77 33.16
CA GLY A 598 14.23 -17.67 33.43
C GLY A 598 13.43 -16.80 32.45
N ASP A 599 14.07 -16.23 31.42
CA ASP A 599 13.36 -15.46 30.40
C ASP A 599 12.32 -16.30 29.68
N ASP A 600 11.33 -15.61 29.11
CA ASP A 600 10.26 -16.22 28.32
C ASP A 600 10.82 -17.01 27.14
N ILE A 601 10.19 -18.14 26.82
CA ILE A 601 10.48 -18.88 25.59
C ILE A 601 9.76 -18.17 24.45
N LEU A 602 10.51 -17.75 23.44
CA LEU A 602 9.96 -17.14 22.24
C LEU A 602 9.22 -18.21 21.42
N PRO A 603 7.97 -17.97 21.00
CA PRO A 603 7.23 -18.89 20.15
C PRO A 603 7.86 -18.93 18.75
N LEU A 604 7.65 -20.04 18.05
CA LEU A 604 7.94 -20.16 16.63
C LEU A 604 6.83 -19.44 15.84
N PRO A 605 7.10 -18.29 15.20
CA PRO A 605 6.08 -17.51 14.52
C PRO A 605 5.58 -18.21 13.25
N THR A 606 4.37 -17.85 12.84
CA THR A 606 3.80 -18.20 11.53
C THR A 606 3.82 -17.00 10.60
N LEU A 607 4.09 -17.21 9.31
CA LEU A 607 4.03 -16.17 8.27
C LEU A 607 2.94 -16.53 7.26
N PRO A 608 1.89 -15.70 7.10
CA PRO A 608 0.86 -15.94 6.10
C PRO A 608 1.40 -16.14 4.69
N THR A 609 0.73 -16.97 3.89
CA THR A 609 1.20 -17.47 2.59
C THR A 609 1.72 -16.39 1.63
N GLU A 610 1.10 -15.21 1.66
CA GLU A 610 1.33 -14.08 0.75
C GLU A 610 2.18 -12.96 1.37
N ARG A 611 2.53 -13.06 2.65
CA ARG A 611 3.28 -12.00 3.34
C ARG A 611 4.78 -12.10 3.12
N LEU A 612 5.43 -10.94 3.19
CA LEU A 612 6.84 -10.76 2.92
C LEU A 612 7.64 -10.80 4.23
N ILE A 613 8.93 -11.14 4.17
CA ILE A 613 9.83 -10.93 5.31
C ILE A 613 10.24 -9.46 5.30
N GLN A 614 10.17 -8.79 6.46
CA GLN A 614 10.53 -7.38 6.60
C GLN A 614 11.38 -7.13 7.84
N VAL A 615 12.50 -6.43 7.70
CA VAL A 615 13.44 -6.12 8.80
C VAL A 615 13.69 -4.62 8.86
N GLN A 616 13.71 -4.04 10.06
CA GLN A 616 13.93 -2.61 10.30
C GLN A 616 15.18 -2.41 11.16
N PHE A 617 16.02 -1.45 10.78
CA PHE A 617 17.30 -1.15 11.42
C PHE A 617 17.32 0.25 12.05
N THR A 618 18.22 0.45 13.00
CA THR A 618 18.46 1.75 13.66
C THR A 618 19.20 2.72 12.76
N GLN A 619 20.16 2.24 11.96
CA GLN A 619 21.03 3.05 11.11
C GLN A 619 21.02 2.57 9.66
N SER A 620 21.53 3.42 8.76
CA SER A 620 21.61 3.10 7.35
C SER A 620 22.59 1.95 7.08
N LEU A 621 22.21 1.03 6.20
CA LEU A 621 23.02 -0.10 5.76
C LEU A 621 23.89 0.28 4.57
N ASP A 622 25.05 -0.38 4.46
CA ASP A 622 25.77 -0.46 3.19
C ASP A 622 25.07 -1.49 2.30
N ALA A 623 24.44 -1.02 1.22
CA ALA A 623 23.70 -1.88 0.31
C ALA A 623 24.58 -2.97 -0.33
N ALA A 624 25.87 -2.71 -0.56
CA ALA A 624 26.79 -3.71 -1.11
C ALA A 624 27.09 -4.85 -0.12
N SER A 625 26.93 -4.59 1.18
CA SER A 625 27.11 -5.60 2.23
C SER A 625 25.93 -6.56 2.38
N VAL A 626 24.83 -6.31 1.66
CA VAL A 626 23.58 -7.09 1.78
C VAL A 626 23.38 -7.93 0.52
N GLN A 627 23.79 -9.20 0.59
CA GLN A 627 23.69 -10.13 -0.52
C GLN A 627 22.78 -11.30 -0.18
N LEU A 628 21.75 -11.51 -0.99
CA LEU A 628 20.86 -12.67 -0.87
C LEU A 628 21.59 -13.97 -1.24
N GLY A 629 21.54 -14.95 -0.33
CA GLY A 629 22.02 -16.30 -0.59
C GLY A 629 21.14 -17.08 -1.57
N THR A 630 21.74 -17.64 -2.61
CA THR A 630 21.03 -18.46 -3.63
C THR A 630 21.19 -19.97 -3.40
N VAL A 631 22.08 -20.37 -2.49
CA VAL A 631 22.25 -21.73 -1.99
C VAL A 631 22.37 -21.70 -0.47
N CYS A 632 22.16 -22.84 0.18
CA CYS A 632 22.26 -22.95 1.64
C CYS A 632 23.58 -22.35 2.18
N ALA A 633 23.48 -21.60 3.27
CA ALA A 633 24.60 -20.97 3.97
C ALA A 633 25.49 -20.01 3.14
N SER A 634 25.00 -19.49 2.02
CA SER A 634 25.68 -18.46 1.22
C SER A 634 25.06 -17.06 1.43
N GLY A 635 25.83 -15.99 1.15
CA GLY A 635 25.37 -14.60 1.29
C GLY A 635 25.29 -14.11 2.74
N SER A 636 25.12 -12.79 2.89
CA SER A 636 24.97 -12.11 4.19
C SER A 636 23.51 -12.00 4.65
N PHE A 637 22.54 -12.14 3.73
CA PHE A 637 21.13 -12.35 4.03
C PHE A 637 20.65 -13.66 3.40
N ARG A 638 20.04 -14.54 4.19
CA ARG A 638 19.69 -15.89 3.73
C ARG A 638 18.22 -16.16 4.00
N VAL A 639 17.55 -16.85 3.08
CA VAL A 639 16.21 -17.39 3.30
C VAL A 639 16.22 -18.83 2.83
N GLU A 640 15.88 -19.76 3.73
CA GLU A 640 16.15 -21.18 3.55
C GLU A 640 14.95 -22.01 4.03
N ARG A 641 14.62 -23.07 3.29
CA ARG A 641 13.69 -24.10 3.72
C ARG A 641 14.43 -25.07 4.63
N MET A 642 13.83 -25.44 5.75
CA MET A 642 14.50 -26.20 6.81
C MET A 642 13.79 -27.52 7.11
N SER A 643 14.57 -28.53 7.48
CA SER A 643 14.04 -29.75 8.09
C SER A 643 13.74 -29.53 9.57
N ALA A 644 12.87 -30.35 10.15
CA ALA A 644 12.61 -30.34 11.60
C ALA A 644 13.89 -30.63 12.42
N GLY A 645 14.87 -31.34 11.83
CA GLY A 645 16.15 -31.66 12.45
C GLY A 645 17.22 -30.56 12.34
N GLY A 646 16.90 -29.38 11.79
CA GLY A 646 17.86 -28.27 11.72
C GLY A 646 18.63 -28.15 10.40
N SER A 647 18.45 -29.07 9.45
CA SER A 647 19.21 -29.08 8.19
C SER A 647 18.57 -28.17 7.14
N CYS A 648 19.38 -27.42 6.40
CA CYS A 648 18.90 -26.67 5.25
C CYS A 648 18.55 -27.62 4.10
N LEU A 649 17.34 -27.50 3.57
CA LEU A 649 16.83 -28.28 2.45
C LEU A 649 17.02 -27.55 1.11
N GLY A 650 17.23 -26.23 1.14
CA GLY A 650 17.48 -25.39 -0.02
C GLY A 650 17.28 -23.91 0.30
N ALA A 651 17.93 -23.03 -0.47
CA ALA A 651 17.60 -21.62 -0.44
C ALA A 651 16.21 -21.40 -1.05
N VAL A 652 15.47 -20.42 -0.52
CA VAL A 652 14.16 -20.01 -1.07
C VAL A 652 14.42 -18.98 -2.16
N PRO A 653 14.02 -19.26 -3.42
CA PRO A 653 14.08 -18.28 -4.49
C PRO A 653 13.20 -17.06 -4.19
N GLY A 654 13.71 -15.89 -4.53
CA GLY A 654 13.03 -14.62 -4.32
C GLY A 654 13.95 -13.45 -4.60
N ARG A 655 13.42 -12.24 -4.46
CA ARG A 655 14.19 -11.01 -4.56
C ARG A 655 14.36 -10.34 -3.20
N LEU A 656 15.48 -9.67 -3.03
CA LEU A 656 15.78 -8.86 -1.86
C LEU A 656 15.73 -7.39 -2.25
N GLU A 657 14.88 -6.64 -1.57
CA GLU A 657 14.77 -5.20 -1.69
C GLU A 657 15.48 -4.55 -0.50
N VAL A 658 16.55 -3.81 -0.79
CA VAL A 658 17.42 -3.17 0.21
C VAL A 658 17.12 -1.68 0.24
N GLY A 659 16.43 -1.22 1.30
CA GLY A 659 16.27 0.19 1.60
C GLY A 659 17.40 0.69 2.51
N SER A 660 17.49 2.01 2.71
CA SER A 660 18.55 2.58 3.55
C SER A 660 18.56 1.98 4.95
N GLN A 661 17.40 1.83 5.60
CA GLN A 661 17.28 1.34 6.98
C GLN A 661 16.33 0.14 7.10
N SER A 662 16.07 -0.57 6.00
CA SER A 662 15.10 -1.66 5.97
C SER A 662 15.45 -2.70 4.92
N LEU A 663 15.08 -3.96 5.17
CA LEU A 663 15.14 -5.04 4.19
C LEU A 663 13.75 -5.64 3.98
N ARG A 664 13.42 -5.98 2.73
CA ARG A 664 12.22 -6.74 2.39
C ARG A 664 12.58 -7.89 1.45
N PHE A 665 12.24 -9.11 1.83
CA PHE A 665 12.40 -10.28 0.95
C PHE A 665 11.04 -10.69 0.40
N VAL A 666 10.96 -10.73 -0.93
CA VAL A 666 9.77 -11.15 -1.67
C VAL A 666 10.04 -12.53 -2.25
N PRO A 667 9.35 -13.58 -1.77
CA PRO A 667 9.58 -14.92 -2.29
C PRO A 667 9.00 -15.07 -3.70
N ASP A 668 9.57 -15.96 -4.49
CA ASP A 668 9.03 -16.27 -5.82
C ASP A 668 7.66 -16.98 -5.72
N GLN A 669 7.48 -17.80 -4.68
CA GLN A 669 6.29 -18.62 -4.42
C GLN A 669 5.69 -18.29 -3.06
N PRO A 670 4.36 -18.43 -2.88
CA PRO A 670 3.75 -18.38 -1.56
C PRO A 670 4.39 -19.37 -0.59
N TRP A 671 4.42 -19.02 0.70
CA TRP A 671 4.92 -19.94 1.72
C TRP A 671 4.01 -21.17 1.81
N THR A 672 4.60 -22.36 1.87
CA THR A 672 3.82 -23.59 2.02
C THR A 672 3.36 -23.74 3.47
N VAL A 673 2.04 -23.87 3.66
CA VAL A 673 1.44 -24.02 5.00
C VAL A 673 2.07 -25.21 5.75
N GLY A 674 2.52 -24.94 6.98
CA GLY A 674 3.13 -25.94 7.88
C GLY A 674 4.63 -26.19 7.65
N GLU A 675 5.18 -25.81 6.50
CA GLU A 675 6.62 -25.97 6.23
C GLU A 675 7.47 -25.01 7.05
N LEU A 676 8.70 -25.45 7.35
CA LEU A 676 9.66 -24.70 8.16
C LEU A 676 10.61 -23.93 7.28
N TYR A 677 10.84 -22.69 7.66
CA TYR A 677 11.76 -21.78 7.02
C TYR A 677 12.63 -21.09 8.07
N ARG A 678 13.79 -20.61 7.62
CA ARG A 678 14.70 -19.75 8.38
C ARG A 678 15.10 -18.59 7.49
N TYR A 679 15.14 -17.39 8.06
CA TYR A 679 15.96 -16.32 7.50
C TYR A 679 17.08 -15.93 8.45
N THR A 680 18.23 -15.56 7.88
CA THR A 680 19.46 -15.29 8.62
C THR A 680 20.02 -13.93 8.25
N LEU A 681 20.27 -13.09 9.25
CA LEU A 681 21.01 -11.84 9.15
C LEU A 681 22.43 -12.09 9.66
N VAL A 682 23.41 -12.08 8.76
CA VAL A 682 24.79 -12.42 9.10
C VAL A 682 25.55 -11.20 9.62
N SER A 683 26.34 -11.42 10.66
CA SER A 683 27.27 -10.45 11.24
C SER A 683 28.67 -11.07 11.33
N ASN A 684 29.64 -10.34 11.87
CA ASN A 684 31.06 -10.75 11.91
C ASN A 684 31.38 -11.89 12.91
N GLY A 685 30.40 -12.40 13.65
CA GLY A 685 30.59 -13.49 14.61
C GLY A 685 31.19 -13.07 15.96
N ASN A 686 31.47 -11.79 16.18
CA ASN A 686 32.19 -11.33 17.38
C ASN A 686 31.61 -10.03 17.95
N SER A 687 30.96 -10.13 19.11
CA SER A 687 30.34 -9.00 19.82
C SER A 687 31.34 -8.01 20.44
N GLN A 688 32.64 -8.32 20.41
CA GLN A 688 33.72 -7.50 20.97
C GLN A 688 34.60 -6.85 19.90
N SER A 689 34.30 -7.05 18.60
CA SER A 689 35.13 -6.58 17.50
C SER A 689 34.30 -5.82 16.46
N SER A 690 34.84 -4.69 15.99
CA SER A 690 34.30 -3.91 14.88
C SER A 690 34.80 -4.36 13.51
N VAL A 691 35.70 -5.35 13.45
CA VAL A 691 36.28 -5.84 12.20
C VAL A 691 35.24 -6.67 11.46
N ALA A 692 34.92 -6.28 10.23
CA ALA A 692 33.96 -6.95 9.37
C ALA A 692 34.37 -6.82 7.89
N THR A 693 33.97 -7.81 7.09
CA THR A 693 34.07 -7.74 5.62
C THR A 693 32.69 -7.41 5.06
N CYS A 694 32.54 -6.19 4.55
CA CYS A 694 31.27 -5.57 4.15
C CYS A 694 30.97 -5.69 2.64
N ASP A 695 31.45 -6.74 1.98
CA ASP A 695 31.24 -7.00 0.55
C ASP A 695 30.05 -7.94 0.27
N GLY A 696 29.27 -8.27 1.31
CA GLY A 696 28.13 -9.19 1.24
C GLY A 696 28.49 -10.66 1.35
N SER A 697 29.78 -11.02 1.39
CA SER A 697 30.22 -12.41 1.56
C SER A 697 30.20 -12.88 3.01
N GLN A 698 30.44 -11.98 3.97
CA GLN A 698 30.60 -12.34 5.39
C GLN A 698 29.69 -11.61 6.36
N ALA A 699 29.42 -10.32 6.19
CA ALA A 699 28.60 -9.57 7.15
C ALA A 699 27.74 -8.52 6.46
N ILE A 700 26.53 -8.32 7.01
CA ILE A 700 25.77 -7.09 6.80
C ILE A 700 26.44 -6.00 7.62
N CYS A 701 26.63 -4.83 7.01
CA CYS A 701 27.27 -3.68 7.62
C CYS A 701 26.41 -2.42 7.53
N GLY A 702 26.64 -1.49 8.45
CA GLY A 702 26.16 -0.12 8.34
C GLY A 702 26.93 0.64 7.26
N SER A 703 26.39 1.77 6.80
CA SER A 703 27.08 2.69 5.88
C SER A 703 28.35 3.31 6.49
N ASN A 704 28.54 3.14 7.80
CA ASN A 704 29.76 3.49 8.54
C ASN A 704 30.82 2.36 8.56
N GLY A 705 30.59 1.25 7.87
CA GLY A 705 31.52 0.12 7.78
C GLY A 705 31.53 -0.81 9.01
N LEU A 706 30.63 -0.61 9.96
CA LEU A 706 30.54 -1.46 11.16
C LEU A 706 29.61 -2.66 10.94
N PRO A 707 29.90 -3.84 11.53
CA PRO A 707 29.05 -5.02 11.42
C PRO A 707 27.68 -4.79 12.07
N LEU A 708 26.66 -5.48 11.57
CA LEU A 708 25.35 -5.58 12.22
C LEU A 708 25.49 -6.12 13.65
N GLN A 709 25.02 -5.38 14.64
CA GLN A 709 25.04 -5.83 16.03
C GLN A 709 23.84 -6.76 16.30
N THR A 710 24.08 -8.06 16.20
CA THR A 710 23.06 -9.10 16.40
C THR A 710 22.95 -9.54 17.86
N GLN A 711 23.95 -9.24 18.69
CA GLN A 711 23.93 -9.48 20.12
C GLN A 711 23.98 -8.14 20.87
N THR A 712 22.99 -7.89 21.70
CA THR A 712 22.87 -6.67 22.51
C THR A 712 22.79 -6.95 24.01
N LEU A 713 22.57 -8.20 24.42
CA LEU A 713 22.35 -8.58 25.82
C LEU A 713 23.59 -9.23 26.45
N SER A 714 23.73 -9.05 27.76
CA SER A 714 24.68 -9.73 28.64
C SER A 714 24.18 -9.67 30.08
N GLN A 715 24.56 -10.66 30.90
CA GLN A 715 24.29 -10.69 32.35
C GLN A 715 25.43 -10.09 33.18
N THR A 716 26.52 -9.65 32.53
CA THR A 716 27.64 -8.96 33.18
C THR A 716 28.19 -7.85 32.30
N PRO A 717 28.78 -6.79 32.86
CA PRO A 717 29.35 -5.71 32.05
C PRO A 717 30.55 -6.17 31.21
N ALA A 718 31.37 -7.08 31.72
CA ALA A 718 32.51 -7.62 30.99
C ALA A 718 32.11 -8.48 29.77
N GLY A 719 30.94 -9.11 29.81
CA GLY A 719 30.38 -9.86 28.69
C GLY A 719 29.55 -9.00 27.73
N ALA A 720 29.33 -7.72 28.04
CA ALA A 720 28.50 -6.84 27.25
C ALA A 720 29.12 -6.59 25.86
N PRO A 721 28.33 -6.65 24.78
CA PRO A 721 28.78 -6.28 23.44
C PRO A 721 29.34 -4.85 23.41
N THR A 722 30.42 -4.62 22.66
CA THR A 722 30.93 -3.26 22.43
C THR A 722 29.97 -2.49 21.51
N ALA A 723 30.00 -1.16 21.57
CA ALA A 723 29.13 -0.30 20.74
C ALA A 723 29.31 -0.52 19.23
N THR A 724 30.50 -0.92 18.81
CA THR A 724 30.90 -1.19 17.42
C THR A 724 30.99 -2.67 17.10
N GLY A 725 30.66 -3.54 18.06
CA GLY A 725 30.75 -4.99 17.94
C GLY A 725 29.59 -5.59 17.16
N GLY A 726 29.85 -6.69 16.46
CA GLY A 726 28.81 -7.46 15.79
C GLY A 726 28.21 -8.55 16.68
N GLY A 727 28.23 -9.79 16.20
CA GLY A 727 27.75 -10.95 16.94
C GLY A 727 27.57 -12.16 16.03
N THR A 728 27.13 -13.29 16.59
CA THR A 728 26.79 -14.47 15.78
C THR A 728 25.61 -14.19 14.86
N PRO A 729 25.45 -14.90 13.73
CA PRO A 729 24.32 -14.71 12.84
C PRO A 729 22.96 -14.80 13.58
N MET A 730 22.06 -13.85 13.29
CA MET A 730 20.71 -13.85 13.83
C MET A 730 19.83 -14.73 12.95
N GLU A 731 19.47 -15.90 13.46
CA GLU A 731 18.59 -16.85 12.79
C GLU A 731 17.16 -16.76 13.31
N ILE A 732 16.23 -16.43 12.42
CA ILE A 732 14.81 -16.37 12.73
C ILE A 732 14.09 -17.46 11.98
N TRP A 733 13.49 -18.38 12.73
CA TRP A 733 12.74 -19.51 12.20
C TRP A 733 11.25 -19.17 12.18
N PHE A 734 10.53 -19.67 11.19
CA PHE A 734 9.09 -19.50 11.10
C PHE A 734 8.45 -20.66 10.34
N ARG A 735 7.13 -20.80 10.47
CA ARG A 735 6.32 -21.72 9.67
C ARG A 735 5.47 -20.96 8.66
N GLY A 736 5.26 -21.55 7.48
CA GLY A 736 4.22 -21.06 6.58
C GLY A 736 2.85 -21.17 7.25
N GLY A 737 2.10 -20.07 7.29
CA GLY A 737 0.75 -19.97 7.84
C GLY A 737 -0.29 -19.89 6.72
N THR A 738 -1.57 -19.92 7.09
CA THR A 738 -2.68 -19.66 6.16
C THR A 738 -2.68 -18.22 5.66
N ALA A 739 -3.44 -17.92 4.61
CA ALA A 739 -3.60 -16.56 4.12
C ALA A 739 -4.06 -15.62 5.24
N ALA A 740 -3.53 -14.39 5.26
CA ALA A 740 -3.84 -13.45 6.33
C ALA A 740 -5.30 -13.01 6.26
N ASP A 741 -5.92 -12.84 7.42
CA ASP A 741 -7.18 -12.15 7.63
C ASP A 741 -6.99 -10.71 8.17
N THR A 742 -5.75 -10.35 8.52
CA THR A 742 -5.40 -9.02 9.07
C THR A 742 -4.64 -8.13 8.06
N VAL A 743 -4.56 -6.83 8.34
CA VAL A 743 -3.76 -5.86 7.57
C VAL A 743 -2.54 -5.40 8.37
N LEU A 744 -1.33 -5.65 7.85
CA LEU A 744 -0.07 -5.31 8.51
C LEU A 744 0.31 -3.84 8.27
N GLN A 745 0.54 -3.11 9.36
CA GLN A 745 1.06 -1.75 9.41
C GLN A 745 2.34 -1.72 10.23
N ARG A 746 3.44 -1.31 9.61
CA ARG A 746 4.69 -0.98 10.32
C ARG A 746 4.74 0.52 10.63
N LEU A 747 4.88 0.88 11.90
CA LEU A 747 5.05 2.25 12.37
C LEU A 747 6.47 2.41 12.92
N ARG A 748 7.26 3.28 12.29
CA ARG A 748 8.65 3.50 12.69
C ARG A 748 8.76 4.68 13.64
N GLY A 749 9.32 4.44 14.82
CA GLY A 749 9.75 5.49 15.73
C GLY A 749 11.11 6.02 15.31
N LEU A 750 11.12 7.18 14.66
CA LEU A 750 12.35 7.86 14.30
C LEU A 750 12.89 8.57 15.53
N PRO A 751 14.18 8.41 15.87
CA PRO A 751 14.74 9.22 16.92
C PRO A 751 14.73 10.67 16.44
N ALA A 752 13.95 11.51 17.12
CA ALA A 752 13.90 12.94 16.84
C ALA A 752 15.05 13.69 17.53
N THR A 753 15.67 13.06 18.52
CA THR A 753 16.77 13.61 19.33
C THR A 753 18.08 12.89 19.03
N ASP A 754 18.18 11.58 19.27
CA ASP A 754 19.35 10.74 18.94
C ASP A 754 19.31 10.28 17.47
N VAL A 755 19.38 11.23 16.55
CA VAL A 755 19.17 11.00 15.10
C VAL A 755 20.18 9.99 14.55
N ASN A 756 21.39 9.97 15.09
CA ASN A 756 22.46 9.07 14.67
C ASN A 756 22.31 7.65 15.24
N ALA A 757 21.38 7.45 16.18
CA ALA A 757 21.12 6.18 16.86
C ALA A 757 22.41 5.57 17.41
N ASN A 758 23.27 6.39 18.01
CA ASN A 758 24.43 5.96 18.77
C ASN A 758 24.07 5.65 20.24
N PHE A 759 22.85 6.01 20.66
CA PHE A 759 22.28 5.82 21.99
C PHE A 759 22.98 6.63 23.08
N GLU A 760 23.54 7.76 22.71
CA GLU A 760 24.03 8.81 23.57
C GLU A 760 23.29 10.11 23.23
N HIS A 761 23.36 11.12 24.10
CA HIS A 761 22.80 12.43 23.79
C HIS A 761 23.97 13.37 23.51
N ASP A 762 24.19 13.67 22.23
CA ASP A 762 25.35 14.40 21.76
C ASP A 762 25.16 15.92 21.82
N THR A 763 26.29 16.64 21.87
CA THR A 763 26.25 18.11 21.77
C THR A 763 25.78 18.52 20.37
N GLY A 764 24.64 19.22 20.29
CA GLY A 764 24.01 19.64 19.03
C GLY A 764 22.71 18.89 18.71
N GLU A 765 22.40 17.82 19.45
CA GLU A 765 21.10 17.16 19.35
C GLU A 765 20.01 17.94 20.09
N ALA A 766 18.79 17.89 19.56
CA ALA A 766 17.64 18.55 20.16
C ALA A 766 17.09 17.72 21.33
N GLY A 767 17.38 18.12 22.57
CA GLY A 767 16.90 17.45 23.78
C GLY A 767 15.62 18.02 24.39
N ALA A 768 15.25 17.49 25.55
CA ALA A 768 14.19 18.06 26.39
C ALA A 768 14.57 19.47 26.88
N VAL A 769 13.60 20.39 26.88
CA VAL A 769 13.81 21.80 27.25
C VAL A 769 13.04 22.12 28.54
N ASP A 770 13.74 22.71 29.50
CA ASP A 770 13.13 23.30 30.69
C ASP A 770 12.69 24.74 30.37
N THR A 771 11.37 24.99 30.43
CA THR A 771 10.79 26.30 30.07
C THR A 771 10.48 27.16 31.30
N GLY A 772 10.88 26.74 32.50
CA GLY A 772 10.56 27.45 33.76
C GLY A 772 9.10 27.30 34.22
N GLY A 773 8.22 26.69 33.41
CA GLY A 773 6.85 26.29 33.76
C GLY A 773 6.60 24.78 33.70
N GLY A 774 7.63 23.98 33.42
CA GLY A 774 7.58 22.53 33.22
C GLY A 774 8.61 22.06 32.19
N VAL A 775 8.82 20.75 32.11
CA VAL A 775 9.72 20.14 31.14
C VAL A 775 8.93 19.63 29.93
N PHE A 776 9.33 20.05 28.73
CA PHE A 776 8.75 19.54 27.49
C PHE A 776 9.39 18.20 27.14
N VAL A 777 8.58 17.15 27.03
CA VAL A 777 9.04 15.80 26.63
C VAL A 777 9.39 15.84 25.16
N ALA A 778 10.66 15.58 24.83
CA ALA A 778 11.08 15.42 23.45
C ALA A 778 10.34 14.24 22.78
N ARG A 779 10.18 14.30 21.46
CA ARG A 779 9.58 13.21 20.71
C ARG A 779 10.36 11.93 20.91
N ASN A 780 9.64 10.82 21.08
CA ASN A 780 10.24 9.54 21.43
C ASN A 780 11.08 9.62 22.73
N GLY A 781 10.73 10.50 23.68
CA GLY A 781 11.45 10.68 24.94
C GLY A 781 10.69 10.15 26.17
N GLY A 782 11.43 9.88 27.24
CA GLY A 782 10.88 9.52 28.55
C GLY A 782 11.55 10.30 29.68
N HIS A 783 10.78 11.01 30.50
CA HIS A 783 11.29 11.65 31.73
C HIS A 783 11.45 10.61 32.84
N ILE A 784 12.64 10.51 33.44
CA ILE A 784 12.93 9.59 34.53
C ILE A 784 13.46 10.34 35.76
N ILE A 785 12.88 10.07 36.92
CA ILE A 785 13.22 10.72 38.18
C ILE A 785 13.51 9.70 39.29
N THR A 786 14.33 10.10 40.27
CA THR A 786 14.52 9.33 41.49
C THR A 786 13.41 9.63 42.49
N THR A 787 12.81 8.60 43.08
CA THR A 787 11.72 8.73 44.07
C THR A 787 12.11 8.30 45.47
N GLY A 788 13.23 7.60 45.63
CA GLY A 788 13.74 7.21 46.93
C GLY A 788 14.99 6.34 46.84
N GLN A 789 15.63 6.13 47.99
CA GLN A 789 16.85 5.35 48.11
C GLN A 789 16.93 4.70 49.48
N SER A 790 17.72 3.62 49.61
CA SER A 790 17.96 2.95 50.89
C SER A 790 19.32 2.25 50.95
N GLY A 791 19.72 1.88 52.17
CA GLY A 791 20.93 1.08 52.42
C GLY A 791 22.21 1.85 52.13
N LEU A 792 23.07 1.29 51.27
CA LEU A 792 24.34 1.90 50.83
C LEU A 792 24.15 3.31 50.24
N VAL A 793 23.02 3.56 49.58
CA VAL A 793 22.74 4.82 48.89
C VAL A 793 22.02 5.78 49.83
N THR A 794 22.68 6.90 50.13
CA THR A 794 22.15 7.98 50.99
C THR A 794 21.50 9.12 50.21
N GLY A 795 21.80 9.24 48.92
CA GLY A 795 21.17 10.19 48.00
C GLY A 795 21.30 9.72 46.56
N SER A 796 20.36 10.09 45.71
CA SER A 796 20.36 9.73 44.29
C SER A 796 19.76 10.85 43.44
N ASN A 797 20.24 10.99 42.21
CA ASN A 797 19.72 11.90 41.20
C ASN A 797 20.03 11.34 39.79
N ILE A 798 19.30 11.81 38.78
CA ILE A 798 19.51 11.45 37.37
C ILE A 798 19.97 12.71 36.61
N GLY A 799 20.91 12.54 35.68
CA GLY A 799 21.39 13.58 34.77
C GLY A 799 22.47 14.47 35.37
N CYS A 800 22.39 14.80 36.67
CA CYS A 800 23.33 15.67 37.36
C CYS A 800 23.61 15.23 38.81
N PRO A 801 24.64 15.80 39.47
CA PRO A 801 24.98 15.49 40.85
C PRO A 801 23.83 15.62 41.85
N VAL A 802 23.90 14.84 42.93
CA VAL A 802 22.92 14.90 44.01
C VAL A 802 22.91 16.29 44.64
N GLY A 803 21.71 16.87 44.78
CA GLY A 803 21.51 18.23 45.29
C GLY A 803 21.49 19.33 44.22
N SER A 804 21.73 19.00 42.95
CA SER A 804 21.55 19.91 41.81
C SER A 804 20.24 19.65 41.06
N THR A 805 19.75 20.65 40.33
CA THR A 805 18.53 20.55 39.52
C THR A 805 18.89 20.67 38.03
N CYS A 806 18.54 19.65 37.25
CA CYS A 806 18.86 19.57 35.82
C CYS A 806 17.73 18.92 35.02
N PRO A 807 16.52 19.49 34.98
CA PRO A 807 15.35 18.79 34.47
C PRO A 807 15.53 18.32 33.01
N GLY A 808 16.19 19.10 32.15
CA GLY A 808 16.48 18.71 30.77
C GLY A 808 17.46 17.54 30.59
N GLN A 809 18.19 17.11 31.63
CA GLN A 809 19.13 15.99 31.60
C GLN A 809 18.53 14.67 32.14
N GLN A 810 17.25 14.69 32.52
CA GLN A 810 16.54 13.55 33.11
C GLN A 810 15.77 12.72 32.08
N PHE A 811 16.24 12.67 30.83
CA PHE A 811 15.52 12.06 29.71
C PHE A 811 16.29 10.91 29.08
N LEU A 812 15.52 9.92 28.64
CA LEU A 812 15.95 8.85 27.75
C LEU A 812 15.23 8.99 26.41
N TYR A 813 15.94 8.76 25.30
CA TYR A 813 15.42 8.91 23.94
C TYR A 813 15.33 7.55 23.26
N LEU A 814 14.20 7.27 22.62
CA LEU A 814 13.79 5.95 22.14
C LEU A 814 13.95 5.81 20.62
N SER A 815 14.53 4.69 20.23
CA SER A 815 14.42 4.12 18.90
C SER A 815 13.51 2.90 18.96
N SER A 816 12.44 2.89 18.17
CA SER A 816 11.47 1.79 18.18
C SER A 816 10.84 1.54 16.81
N THR A 817 10.25 0.37 16.64
CA THR A 817 9.40 0.06 15.49
C THR A 817 8.29 -0.86 15.96
N LEU A 818 7.07 -0.52 15.55
CA LEU A 818 5.86 -1.23 15.91
C LEU A 818 5.29 -1.91 14.67
N ASP A 819 5.26 -3.24 14.67
CA ASP A 819 4.56 -4.03 13.67
C ASP A 819 3.18 -4.38 14.22
N ALA A 820 2.15 -3.75 13.67
CA ALA A 820 0.77 -3.83 14.13
C ALA A 820 -0.13 -4.40 13.04
N GLU A 821 -0.95 -5.38 13.39
CA GLU A 821 -1.90 -6.01 12.47
C GLU A 821 -3.33 -5.69 12.87
N VAL A 822 -4.05 -5.00 11.99
CA VAL A 822 -5.47 -4.68 12.18
C VAL A 822 -6.29 -5.93 11.85
N ALA A 823 -6.96 -6.52 12.85
CA ALA A 823 -7.61 -7.82 12.72
C ALA A 823 -9.13 -7.75 12.50
N GLY A 824 -9.81 -6.78 13.12
CA GLY A 824 -11.27 -6.65 13.03
C GLY A 824 -11.86 -5.95 14.24
N TYR A 825 -13.19 -5.76 14.26
CA TYR A 825 -13.88 -5.17 15.40
C TYR A 825 -14.20 -6.25 16.46
N ASP A 826 -13.86 -5.98 17.71
CA ASP A 826 -14.19 -6.81 18.87
C ASP A 826 -15.38 -6.19 19.61
N GLU A 827 -16.56 -6.78 19.44
CA GLU A 827 -17.81 -6.32 20.04
C GLU A 827 -17.77 -6.33 21.57
N THR A 828 -16.99 -7.23 22.18
CA THR A 828 -16.90 -7.33 23.64
C THR A 828 -16.02 -6.22 24.21
N ALA A 829 -14.91 -5.91 23.53
CA ALA A 829 -14.01 -4.84 23.92
C ALA A 829 -14.50 -3.44 23.49
N GLY A 830 -15.45 -3.38 22.55
CA GLY A 830 -15.96 -2.13 21.97
C GLY A 830 -14.88 -1.37 21.20
N GLY A 831 -14.10 -2.07 20.36
CA GLY A 831 -12.99 -1.45 19.63
C GLY A 831 -12.40 -2.34 18.55
N VAL A 832 -11.62 -1.74 17.65
CA VAL A 832 -10.87 -2.47 16.63
C VAL A 832 -9.68 -3.16 17.28
N ARG A 833 -9.63 -4.48 17.20
CA ARG A 833 -8.54 -5.30 17.71
C ARG A 833 -7.32 -5.17 16.82
N VAL A 834 -6.18 -4.88 17.45
CA VAL A 834 -4.87 -4.77 16.82
C VAL A 834 -3.91 -5.76 17.47
N LEU A 835 -3.20 -6.54 16.66
CA LEU A 835 -2.18 -7.49 17.12
C LEU A 835 -0.80 -6.87 16.91
N ILE A 836 -0.14 -6.52 18.00
CA ILE A 836 1.22 -5.98 17.99
C ILE A 836 2.21 -7.15 18.08
N GLN A 837 3.04 -7.30 17.06
CA GLN A 837 4.15 -8.27 17.07
C GLN A 837 5.23 -7.76 18.03
N PRO A 838 5.70 -8.59 18.99
CA PRO A 838 6.73 -8.16 19.92
C PRO A 838 8.07 -7.82 19.23
N THR A 839 8.60 -6.63 19.52
CA THR A 839 9.86 -6.11 19.00
C THR A 839 10.76 -5.62 20.15
N GLN A 840 11.91 -5.02 19.83
CA GLN A 840 12.74 -4.35 20.83
C GLN A 840 12.74 -2.83 20.65
N LEU A 841 12.74 -2.12 21.78
CA LEU A 841 12.92 -0.68 21.88
C LEU A 841 14.28 -0.43 22.50
N ILE A 842 14.98 0.57 22.00
CA ILE A 842 16.31 0.93 22.49
C ILE A 842 16.25 2.36 22.99
N ALA A 843 16.76 2.59 24.19
CA ALA A 843 16.87 3.93 24.75
C ALA A 843 18.32 4.38 24.91
N SER A 844 18.52 5.69 24.78
CA SER A 844 19.80 6.35 25.03
C SER A 844 20.27 6.18 26.48
N SER A 845 21.57 6.33 26.67
CA SER A 845 22.21 6.34 27.99
C SER A 845 21.77 7.57 28.79
N VAL A 846 21.62 7.40 30.11
CA VAL A 846 21.48 8.49 31.07
C VAL A 846 22.46 8.25 32.23
N THR A 847 22.98 9.33 32.83
CA THR A 847 23.92 9.20 33.95
C THR A 847 23.17 9.19 35.28
N VAL A 848 23.41 8.15 36.08
CA VAL A 848 22.93 8.04 37.46
C VAL A 848 23.99 8.57 38.41
N TYR A 849 23.61 9.50 39.27
CA TYR A 849 24.44 10.03 40.35
C TYR A 849 23.88 9.57 41.68
N ALA A 850 24.72 8.93 42.51
CA ALA A 850 24.37 8.51 43.85
C ALA A 850 25.46 8.86 44.86
N THR A 851 25.07 9.13 46.09
CA THR A 851 25.99 9.37 47.22
C THR A 851 25.85 8.23 48.23
N SER A 852 26.97 7.89 48.87
CA SER A 852 27.04 6.95 49.99
C SER A 852 27.93 7.53 51.09
N SER A 853 27.91 6.92 52.28
CA SER A 853 28.84 7.27 53.37
C SER A 853 30.32 7.01 53.04
N PHE A 854 30.61 6.28 51.96
CA PHE A 854 31.97 5.93 51.55
C PHE A 854 32.44 6.71 50.30
N GLY A 855 31.55 7.46 49.65
CA GLY A 855 31.88 8.23 48.44
C GLY A 855 30.74 8.29 47.42
N ASN A 856 31.02 8.90 46.27
CA ASN A 856 30.06 9.06 45.18
C ASN A 856 30.10 7.86 44.23
N ILE A 857 28.94 7.50 43.72
CA ILE A 857 28.73 6.52 42.65
C ILE A 857 28.20 7.31 41.46
N VAL A 858 28.95 7.32 40.35
CA VAL A 858 28.51 7.94 39.10
C VAL A 858 28.64 6.89 38.02
N SER A 859 27.54 6.58 37.35
CA SER A 859 27.55 5.53 36.34
C SER A 859 26.57 5.86 35.21
N PRO A 860 27.01 5.91 33.94
CA PRO A 860 26.11 5.92 32.81
C PRO A 860 25.39 4.56 32.73
N THR A 861 24.11 4.57 32.38
CA THR A 861 23.35 3.34 32.11
C THR A 861 23.87 2.61 30.88
N GLY A 862 24.45 3.35 29.92
CA GLY A 862 24.79 2.85 28.60
C GLY A 862 23.53 2.47 27.81
N LEU A 863 23.67 1.55 26.87
CA LEU A 863 22.57 1.05 26.04
C LEU A 863 21.46 0.45 26.92
N GLN A 864 20.23 0.93 26.78
CA GLN A 864 19.08 0.35 27.47
C GLN A 864 18.22 -0.41 26.46
N VAL A 865 18.14 -1.73 26.60
CA VAL A 865 17.34 -2.58 25.71
C VAL A 865 16.04 -2.95 26.41
N MET A 866 14.91 -2.54 25.84
CA MET A 866 13.59 -2.94 26.29
C MET A 866 13.00 -3.95 25.29
N ARG A 867 12.75 -5.16 25.78
CA ARG A 867 12.26 -6.28 24.98
C ARG A 867 10.77 -6.49 25.23
N ALA A 868 9.94 -6.25 24.22
CA ALA A 868 8.51 -6.51 24.34
C ALA A 868 8.24 -8.00 24.48
N ARG A 869 7.36 -8.37 25.41
CA ARG A 869 7.04 -9.75 25.72
C ARG A 869 5.78 -10.17 24.97
N TYR A 870 5.73 -11.42 24.52
CA TYR A 870 4.50 -12.01 24.02
C TYR A 870 3.41 -11.98 25.11
N ALA A 871 2.15 -11.84 24.69
CA ALA A 871 1.01 -11.94 25.57
C ALA A 871 0.79 -13.38 26.02
N VAL A 872 0.25 -13.52 27.24
CA VAL A 872 -0.10 -14.80 27.82
C VAL A 872 -1.28 -15.41 27.05
N ASN A 873 -1.13 -16.64 26.57
CA ASN A 873 -2.23 -17.43 26.08
C ASN A 873 -3.07 -17.91 27.28
N PRO A 874 -4.34 -17.50 27.39
CA PRO A 874 -5.19 -17.91 28.51
C PRO A 874 -5.43 -19.43 28.57
N ALA A 875 -5.24 -20.15 27.46
CA ALA A 875 -5.47 -21.60 27.40
C ALA A 875 -4.40 -22.41 28.14
N ASN A 876 -3.16 -21.94 28.20
CA ASN A 876 -2.02 -22.68 28.77
C ASN A 876 -1.12 -21.84 29.70
N GLY A 877 -1.36 -20.54 29.82
CA GLY A 877 -0.57 -19.61 30.64
C GLY A 877 0.80 -19.25 30.06
N GLN A 878 1.14 -19.68 28.85
CA GLN A 878 2.43 -19.41 28.21
C GLN A 878 2.40 -18.10 27.40
N ARG A 879 3.54 -17.41 27.30
CA ARG A 879 3.66 -16.16 26.52
C ARG A 879 3.96 -16.46 25.06
N GLU A 880 2.91 -16.68 24.27
CA GLU A 880 3.04 -17.11 22.86
C GLU A 880 2.12 -16.34 21.88
N LEU A 881 1.27 -15.45 22.37
CA LEU A 881 0.37 -14.66 21.53
C LEU A 881 0.96 -13.27 21.24
N PRO A 882 0.64 -12.65 20.09
CA PRO A 882 0.91 -11.23 19.88
C PRO A 882 0.28 -10.37 20.98
N ILE A 883 0.86 -9.20 21.25
CA ILE A 883 0.30 -8.24 22.20
C ILE A 883 -1.04 -7.74 21.63
N THR A 884 -2.11 -7.87 22.42
CA THR A 884 -3.43 -7.36 22.00
C THR A 884 -3.57 -5.91 22.40
N ALA A 885 -3.86 -5.07 21.42
CA ALA A 885 -4.17 -3.65 21.56
C ALA A 885 -5.55 -3.35 20.94
N TYR A 886 -6.08 -2.17 21.22
CA TYR A 886 -7.37 -1.74 20.70
C TYR A 886 -7.31 -0.30 20.18
N ILE A 887 -7.92 -0.06 19.01
CA ILE A 887 -8.25 1.29 18.55
C ILE A 887 -9.71 1.54 18.91
N LYS A 888 -9.96 2.57 19.72
CA LYS A 888 -11.30 2.96 20.17
C LYS A 888 -11.61 4.40 19.79
N ASP A 889 -12.88 4.69 19.60
CA ASP A 889 -13.34 6.07 19.45
C ASP A 889 -13.30 6.77 20.81
N SER A 890 -12.61 7.91 20.87
CA SER A 890 -12.63 8.84 21.99
C SER A 890 -12.97 10.23 21.47
N ALA A 891 -14.25 10.61 21.58
CA ALA A 891 -14.78 11.90 21.15
C ALA A 891 -14.56 12.19 19.64
N GLY A 892 -14.78 11.20 18.78
CA GLY A 892 -14.65 11.30 17.32
C GLY A 892 -13.21 11.15 16.81
N GLN A 893 -12.29 10.70 17.66
CA GLN A 893 -10.87 10.52 17.33
C GLN A 893 -10.42 9.10 17.71
N PRO A 894 -9.74 8.38 16.81
CA PRO A 894 -9.27 7.04 17.11
C PRO A 894 -8.07 7.08 18.06
N GLN A 895 -8.15 6.32 19.16
CA GLN A 895 -7.11 6.18 20.16
C GLN A 895 -6.62 4.73 20.19
N LEU A 896 -5.33 4.53 19.95
CA LEU A 896 -4.67 3.23 20.12
C LEU A 896 -4.29 3.06 21.60
N MET A 897 -4.70 1.94 22.19
CA MET A 897 -4.43 1.60 23.59
C MET A 897 -3.78 0.22 23.67
N ALA A 898 -2.68 0.11 24.41
CA ALA A 898 -1.95 -1.14 24.61
C ALA A 898 -1.33 -1.20 26.00
N THR A 899 -1.13 -2.41 26.52
CA THR A 899 -0.24 -2.64 27.68
C THR A 899 0.96 -3.45 27.20
N LEU A 900 2.15 -2.88 27.36
CA LEU A 900 3.41 -3.49 26.96
C LEU A 900 4.08 -4.08 28.20
N ASP A 901 4.09 -5.40 28.30
CA ASP A 901 4.98 -6.09 29.22
C ASP A 901 6.37 -6.15 28.59
N LEU A 902 7.39 -5.69 29.31
CA LEU A 902 8.75 -5.54 28.81
C LEU A 902 9.75 -6.27 29.73
N TYR A 903 10.88 -6.68 29.17
CA TYR A 903 12.12 -6.87 29.91
C TYR A 903 13.04 -5.67 29.67
N LEU A 904 13.62 -5.10 30.73
CA LEU A 904 14.65 -4.06 30.67
C LEU A 904 16.02 -4.69 30.94
N ASP A 905 16.95 -4.46 30.02
CA ASP A 905 18.33 -4.94 30.08
C ASP A 905 19.30 -3.75 29.94
N LEU A 906 20.17 -3.56 30.95
CA LEU A 906 21.27 -2.58 30.95
C LEU A 906 22.61 -3.34 30.95
N PRO A 907 23.01 -3.94 29.81
CA PRO A 907 24.16 -4.85 29.72
C PRO A 907 25.49 -4.19 30.13
N THR A 908 25.66 -2.90 29.85
CA THR A 908 26.92 -2.15 30.04
C THR A 908 26.98 -1.38 31.35
N LEU A 909 25.90 -1.34 32.14
CA LEU A 909 25.87 -0.60 33.40
C LEU A 909 26.86 -1.23 34.41
N ALA A 910 27.83 -0.44 34.87
CA ALA A 910 28.91 -0.91 35.73
C ALA A 910 29.20 0.10 36.86
N PRO A 911 28.32 0.24 37.87
CA PRO A 911 28.56 1.14 38.97
C PRO A 911 29.74 0.66 39.81
N SER A 912 30.50 1.61 40.36
CA SER A 912 31.60 1.30 41.28
C SER A 912 31.70 2.34 42.38
N LEU A 913 32.26 1.93 43.51
CA LEU A 913 32.49 2.77 44.69
C LEU A 913 33.91 2.54 45.21
N ILE A 914 34.74 3.59 45.20
CA ILE A 914 36.17 3.52 45.57
C ILE A 914 36.89 2.39 44.79
N GLY A 915 36.57 2.25 43.49
CA GLY A 915 37.14 1.21 42.64
C GLY A 915 36.62 -0.22 42.87
N ILE A 916 35.68 -0.42 43.80
CA ILE A 916 35.00 -1.70 44.02
C ILE A 916 33.76 -1.78 43.12
N PRO A 917 33.62 -2.81 42.26
CA PRO A 917 32.42 -3.00 41.45
C PRO A 917 31.16 -3.25 42.29
N ILE A 918 30.05 -2.68 41.85
CA ILE A 918 28.70 -2.89 42.42
C ILE A 918 27.86 -3.61 41.37
N ASN A 919 27.22 -4.71 41.76
CA ASN A 919 26.27 -5.44 40.92
C ASN A 919 24.89 -4.79 40.99
N HIS A 920 24.10 -4.97 39.92
CA HIS A 920 22.70 -4.54 39.84
C HIS A 920 21.79 -5.66 39.31
N ASP A 921 20.48 -5.46 39.41
CA ASP A 921 19.45 -6.43 39.00
C ASP A 921 18.79 -6.14 37.65
N LEU A 922 19.17 -5.04 36.99
CA LEU A 922 18.69 -4.61 35.65
C LEU A 922 19.19 -5.48 34.47
N TYR A 923 19.04 -6.79 34.62
CA TYR A 923 19.18 -7.79 33.57
C TYR A 923 17.84 -8.50 33.45
N SER A 924 17.16 -8.32 32.32
CA SER A 924 15.83 -8.87 32.05
C SER A 924 14.84 -8.51 33.18
N TYR A 925 14.89 -7.24 33.63
CA TYR A 925 14.04 -6.72 34.69
C TYR A 925 12.62 -6.51 34.14
N PRO A 926 11.59 -7.12 34.74
CA PRO A 926 10.23 -7.00 34.21
C PRO A 926 9.64 -5.61 34.46
N LEU A 927 9.07 -5.02 33.41
CA LEU A 927 8.30 -3.77 33.46
C LEU A 927 6.94 -3.99 32.79
N SER A 928 5.96 -3.17 33.15
CA SER A 928 4.70 -3.09 32.42
C SER A 928 4.35 -1.63 32.18
N VAL A 929 4.05 -1.29 30.94
CA VAL A 929 3.80 0.09 30.50
C VAL A 929 2.47 0.13 29.75
N ALA A 930 1.45 0.72 30.39
CA ALA A 930 0.18 0.99 29.74
C ALA A 930 0.28 2.28 28.93
N VAL A 931 0.04 2.21 27.63
CA VAL A 931 0.13 3.34 26.71
C VAL A 931 -1.16 3.59 25.97
N SER A 932 -1.44 4.87 25.70
CA SER A 932 -2.60 5.30 24.94
C SER A 932 -2.26 6.55 24.14
N GLY A 933 -2.88 6.71 22.98
CA GLY A 933 -2.82 7.98 22.27
C GLY A 933 -3.41 7.95 20.87
N PRO A 934 -3.51 9.12 20.20
CA PRO A 934 -4.22 9.25 18.95
C PRO A 934 -3.53 8.53 17.80
N VAL A 935 -4.35 8.01 16.88
CA VAL A 935 -3.95 7.62 15.52
C VAL A 935 -4.43 8.72 14.58
N GLN A 936 -3.54 9.26 13.75
CA GLN A 936 -3.81 10.41 12.87
C GLN A 936 -3.28 10.14 11.47
N PHE A 937 -3.83 10.85 10.47
CA PHE A 937 -3.32 10.86 9.11
C PHE A 937 -2.75 12.23 8.77
N LEU A 938 -1.48 12.25 8.40
CA LEU A 938 -0.77 13.47 8.02
C LEU A 938 -1.27 13.97 6.65
N PRO A 939 -1.09 15.27 6.32
CA PRO A 939 -1.41 15.81 4.98
C PRO A 939 -0.70 15.12 3.81
N ASP A 940 0.38 14.38 4.10
CA ASP A 940 1.15 13.58 3.13
C ASP A 940 0.66 12.12 3.00
N GLY A 941 -0.44 11.76 3.69
CA GLY A 941 -1.06 10.44 3.66
C GLY A 941 -0.48 9.43 4.66
N ARG A 942 0.61 9.76 5.37
CA ARG A 942 1.19 8.83 6.35
C ARG A 942 0.33 8.72 7.60
N MET A 943 0.25 7.51 8.14
CA MET A 943 -0.34 7.25 9.45
C MET A 943 0.67 7.60 10.55
N LEU A 944 0.19 8.28 11.59
CA LEU A 944 0.92 8.68 12.77
C LEU A 944 0.23 8.12 14.01
N ALA A 945 0.95 7.41 14.86
CA ALA A 945 0.51 7.09 16.22
C ALA A 945 1.40 7.80 17.23
N VAL A 946 0.81 8.54 18.18
CA VAL A 946 1.54 9.21 19.27
C VAL A 946 1.02 8.65 20.59
N LEU A 947 1.75 7.72 21.19
CA LEU A 947 1.37 7.03 22.41
C LEU A 947 2.08 7.63 23.61
N THR A 948 1.36 7.82 24.72
CA THR A 948 1.97 8.18 26.00
C THR A 948 1.65 7.18 27.09
N ASN A 949 2.51 7.06 28.10
CA ASN A 949 2.21 6.22 29.26
C ASN A 949 1.06 6.82 30.07
N THR A 950 0.09 5.99 30.42
CA THR A 950 -1.15 6.41 31.12
C THR A 950 -1.03 6.38 32.64
N ALA A 951 0.03 5.74 33.17
CA ALA A 951 0.30 5.63 34.59
C ALA A 951 1.82 5.72 34.87
N ASP A 952 2.16 5.99 36.14
CA ASP A 952 3.54 5.98 36.61
C ASP A 952 4.17 4.58 36.39
N VAL A 953 5.31 4.54 35.71
CA VAL A 953 6.12 3.32 35.60
C VAL A 953 7.20 3.38 36.67
N ASN A 954 7.08 2.53 37.69
CA ASN A 954 8.00 2.49 38.81
C ASN A 954 8.96 1.31 38.67
N LEU A 955 10.25 1.53 38.97
CA LEU A 955 11.22 0.46 39.12
C LEU A 955 12.14 0.72 40.32
N THR A 956 12.63 -0.36 40.93
CA THR A 956 13.60 -0.28 42.03
C THR A 956 14.84 -1.05 41.63
N VAL A 957 15.95 -0.32 41.50
CA VAL A 957 17.26 -0.87 41.19
C VAL A 957 17.90 -1.37 42.48
N SER A 958 18.17 -2.67 42.56
CA SER A 958 18.87 -3.26 43.69
C SER A 958 20.37 -3.24 43.43
N LEU A 959 21.14 -2.70 44.37
CA LEU A 959 22.60 -2.62 44.31
C LEU A 959 23.22 -3.57 45.34
N THR A 960 24.13 -4.42 44.90
CA THR A 960 24.84 -5.39 45.76
C THR A 960 26.34 -5.29 45.54
N ALA A 961 27.10 -5.11 46.61
CA ALA A 961 28.55 -5.02 46.58
C ALA A 961 29.18 -6.33 47.10
N ALA A 962 30.40 -6.65 46.68
CA ALA A 962 31.11 -7.84 47.15
C ALA A 962 31.40 -7.76 48.66
N SER A 963 30.86 -8.71 49.43
CA SER A 963 31.08 -9.15 50.84
C SER A 963 31.50 -8.17 51.97
N VAL A 964 31.76 -6.89 51.72
CA VAL A 964 32.33 -5.93 52.68
C VAL A 964 31.48 -4.67 52.82
N LEU A 965 30.55 -4.41 51.89
CA LEU A 965 29.65 -3.25 51.90
C LEU A 965 28.18 -3.68 51.99
N PRO A 966 27.31 -2.93 52.69
CA PRO A 966 25.88 -3.20 52.71
C PRO A 966 25.29 -3.04 51.29
N GLY A 967 24.21 -3.76 50.99
CA GLY A 967 23.41 -3.52 49.78
C GLY A 967 22.67 -2.18 49.84
N GLY A 968 22.12 -1.74 48.71
CA GLY A 968 21.30 -0.53 48.64
C GLY A 968 20.27 -0.59 47.53
N THR A 969 19.38 0.39 47.48
CA THR A 969 18.37 0.49 46.42
C THR A 969 18.26 1.92 45.91
N ILE A 970 17.95 2.07 44.62
CA ILE A 970 17.51 3.34 44.03
C ILE A 970 16.13 3.12 43.40
N SER A 971 15.13 3.85 43.85
CA SER A 971 13.79 3.83 43.26
C SER A 971 13.69 4.91 42.20
N LEU A 972 13.28 4.50 41.00
CA LEU A 972 13.10 5.34 39.84
C LEU A 972 11.63 5.32 39.41
N ARG A 973 11.20 6.40 38.78
CA ARG A 973 9.87 6.54 38.23
C ARG A 973 9.93 7.26 36.89
N ILE A 974 9.14 6.77 35.94
CA ILE A 974 8.71 7.53 34.77
C ILE A 974 7.28 8.00 35.05
N PRO A 975 7.07 9.30 35.34
CA PRO A 975 5.74 9.82 35.64
C PRO A 975 4.71 9.57 34.53
N ALA A 976 3.43 9.50 34.88
CA ALA A 976 2.35 9.42 33.91
C ALA A 976 2.41 10.59 32.89
N GLY A 977 2.23 10.28 31.61
CA GLY A 977 2.22 11.25 30.51
C GLY A 977 3.60 11.75 30.08
N THR A 978 4.70 11.28 30.69
CA THR A 978 6.05 11.77 30.38
C THR A 978 6.91 10.82 29.57
N LEU A 979 6.40 9.63 29.23
CA LEU A 979 6.93 8.76 28.19
C LEU A 979 6.10 8.96 26.93
N GLN A 980 6.75 9.30 25.82
CA GLN A 980 6.12 9.41 24.52
C GLN A 980 6.78 8.43 23.54
N MET A 981 5.97 7.68 22.80
CA MET A 981 6.37 6.87 21.65
C MET A 981 5.57 7.32 20.44
N GLU A 982 6.28 7.79 19.43
CA GLU A 982 5.74 8.31 18.20
C GLU A 982 6.18 7.41 17.05
N GLY A 983 5.23 6.85 16.29
CA GLY A 983 5.49 5.99 15.15
C GLY A 983 4.82 6.50 13.87
N VAL A 984 5.55 6.53 12.77
CA VAL A 984 5.05 6.96 11.45
C VAL A 984 5.14 5.85 10.42
N SER A 985 4.13 5.72 9.56
CA SER A 985 4.12 4.76 8.45
C SER A 985 5.15 5.13 7.37
N ALA A 986 5.39 4.21 6.44
CA ALA A 986 6.05 4.56 5.19
C ALA A 986 5.15 5.49 4.34
N PRO A 987 5.71 6.31 3.42
CA PRO A 987 4.90 7.07 2.49
C PRO A 987 4.17 6.10 1.56
N ILE A 988 2.93 6.41 1.23
CA ILE A 988 2.07 5.55 0.39
C ILE A 988 2.67 5.39 -1.00
N LYS A 989 3.13 6.52 -1.56
CA LYS A 989 3.75 6.58 -2.87
C LYS A 989 5.26 6.52 -2.68
N GLN A 990 5.85 5.34 -2.90
CA GLN A 990 7.30 5.19 -2.93
C GLN A 990 7.84 5.39 -4.33
#